data_AF-A0A1C5L8J8-F1
#
_entry.id   AF-A0A1C5L8J8-F1
#
_cell.length_a   1.000
_cell.length_b   1.000
_cell.length_c   1.000
_cell.angle_alpha   90.00
_cell.angle_beta   90.00
_cell.angle_gamma   90.00
#
_symmetry.space_group_name_H-M   'P 1'
#
loop_
_entity.id
_entity.type
_entity.pdbx_description
1 polymer ?
#
loop_
_entity_poly.entity_id
_entity_poly.type
_entity_poly.pdbx_seq_one_letter_code
_entity_poly.pdbx_strand_id
1 'polypeptide(L)'
;MALKKKSILLIMAFLIGCDLCACGKEDSVVGESLVEDTEEVSSTEETKSAEEEAAEQWEKGYDLPVDEQEREEAETDCKKLMEHYLDIYETADKGIASNVVLDDQTVLEMQKKVKDAGYPIATMVTYSNMGNYESVDSFLKECMEGQSGSVVIYEIHNDGGLGRMKFIFDGTDMYVVSTRGIWNADNEPGISYISYTRLKEWKYTEKGWFCYELCVPEPPEVSEIVDGSCLIRIKPMTEEQREMSERCISYTVNYKKITCDTSVSPDKKYEVILQAVGEPEWPFDSASGRLVLKEGEDKISQTDFELHNDGASISSSCWKVTWHEDYVEIILSGEEQFDEQVILYFDGTKEIQQLTDVADIEVEYPSGERLDESRVITEQSFDVELNDWGEVQFVSYLPTYETLWEDVSFVLAKDNQIIYYFPECYENNSTENDSVGMFDSVEAVGFQDIDGDGAKDVIVIINYVTGAGPQGMMPRKTIRIFSSQDNGFVIQHDLMDELMENMKEDDISIPAICDYVTLMETNEIYDGYRTIYQQYFADEGCDFMISYGANGNSRVILNENEEIIEYLAYDRLSENEKCELYVLYRSKKNADGSWHISEAEILDIFAYNVSTKDVVSSGKTSWSANGNEKYYEVTGEK
;
A
#
# COMPACT_ATOMS: atom_id res chain seq x y z
N MET A 1 -59.72 -23.31 -5.21
CA MET A 1 -60.12 -21.98 -4.68
C MET A 1 -58.85 -21.32 -4.18
N ALA A 2 -58.25 -20.40 -4.94
CA ALA A 2 -58.51 -18.94 -4.90
C ALA A 2 -58.03 -18.34 -3.55
N LEU A 3 -57.19 -17.31 -3.46
CA LEU A 3 -56.94 -16.12 -4.29
C LEU A 3 -55.45 -15.68 -4.14
N LYS A 4 -54.73 -15.39 -5.23
CA LYS A 4 -54.45 -14.06 -5.84
C LYS A 4 -53.68 -13.04 -4.95
N LYS A 5 -52.41 -12.83 -5.33
CA LYS A 5 -51.61 -11.61 -5.13
C LYS A 5 -52.38 -10.34 -5.54
N LYS A 6 -52.24 -9.27 -4.76
CA LYS A 6 -52.55 -7.89 -5.15
C LYS A 6 -51.48 -6.95 -4.58
N SER A 7 -50.84 -6.20 -5.47
CA SER A 7 -50.06 -4.99 -5.21
C SER A 7 -50.89 -3.92 -4.49
N ILE A 8 -50.23 -3.14 -3.63
CA ILE A 8 -50.61 -1.77 -3.29
C ILE A 8 -49.32 -0.95 -3.32
N LEU A 9 -49.23 -0.02 -4.28
CA LEU A 9 -48.29 1.10 -4.30
C LEU A 9 -48.43 1.92 -3.01
N LEU A 10 -47.31 2.34 -2.43
CA LEU A 10 -47.26 3.55 -1.61
C LEU A 10 -46.33 4.55 -2.29
N ILE A 11 -46.96 5.47 -3.00
CA ILE A 11 -46.40 6.76 -3.39
C ILE A 11 -46.46 7.64 -2.14
N MET A 12 -45.30 8.12 -1.66
CA MET A 12 -45.25 9.31 -0.82
C MET A 12 -44.60 10.43 -1.62
N ALA A 13 -45.47 11.23 -2.24
CA ALA A 13 -45.17 12.59 -2.62
C ALA A 13 -45.30 13.47 -1.36
N PHE A 14 -44.26 14.22 -1.02
CA PHE A 14 -44.36 15.39 -0.15
C PHE A 14 -43.93 16.62 -0.97
N LEU A 15 -44.95 17.38 -1.41
CA LEU A 15 -44.84 18.76 -1.86
C LEU A 15 -45.74 19.57 -0.92
N ILE A 16 -45.16 20.26 0.06
CA ILE A 16 -45.64 21.49 0.74
C ILE A 16 -44.34 22.16 1.25
N GLY A 17 -43.99 23.40 0.89
CA GLY A 17 -44.71 24.33 0.05
C GLY A 17 -43.86 25.56 -0.31
N CYS A 18 -43.97 25.96 -1.57
CA CYS A 18 -43.99 27.36 -1.94
C CYS A 18 -45.45 27.77 -2.04
N ASP A 19 -45.86 28.79 -1.29
CA ASP A 19 -46.90 29.69 -1.79
C ASP A 19 -46.53 31.13 -1.43
N LEU A 20 -46.12 31.84 -2.49
CA LEU A 20 -46.42 33.23 -2.80
C LEU A 20 -45.74 34.34 -1.98
N CYS A 21 -44.90 35.12 -2.66
CA CYS A 21 -45.30 36.49 -2.96
C CYS A 21 -44.55 37.09 -4.15
N ALA A 22 -45.27 37.28 -5.25
CA ALA A 22 -44.97 38.28 -6.26
C ALA A 22 -45.19 39.69 -5.68
N CYS A 23 -44.33 40.65 -6.04
CA CYS A 23 -44.48 42.07 -5.70
C CYS A 23 -45.87 42.61 -6.05
N GLY A 24 -46.58 43.14 -5.05
CA GLY A 24 -47.77 43.97 -5.15
C GLY A 24 -47.67 45.13 -4.15
N LYS A 25 -47.82 46.35 -4.69
CA LYS A 25 -47.59 47.67 -4.08
C LYS A 25 -48.36 48.00 -2.78
N GLU A 26 -47.71 48.92 -2.06
CA GLU A 26 -48.23 50.11 -1.35
C GLU A 26 -48.74 50.02 0.10
N ASP A 27 -48.17 50.97 0.87
CA ASP A 27 -48.71 51.76 1.97
C ASP A 27 -48.71 51.24 3.42
N SER A 28 -47.61 51.62 4.10
CA SER A 28 -47.59 52.65 5.16
C SER A 28 -47.80 52.26 6.64
N VAL A 29 -46.99 52.94 7.46
CA VAL A 29 -47.12 53.33 8.88
C VAL A 29 -46.46 52.44 9.96
N VAL A 30 -45.26 52.89 10.34
CA VAL A 30 -44.73 53.22 11.69
C VAL A 30 -44.98 52.26 12.86
N GLY A 31 -43.88 51.81 13.48
CA GLY A 31 -43.80 51.38 14.87
C GLY A 31 -42.35 51.11 15.31
N GLU A 32 -41.76 52.05 16.05
CA GLU A 32 -40.37 52.12 16.52
C GLU A 32 -39.93 51.07 17.57
N SER A 33 -38.60 50.85 17.58
CA SER A 33 -37.71 50.59 18.74
C SER A 33 -37.71 49.15 19.31
N LEU A 34 -36.58 48.54 19.72
CA LEU A 34 -35.34 49.04 20.31
C LEU A 34 -34.13 48.17 19.93
N VAL A 35 -32.96 48.78 20.02
CA VAL A 35 -31.60 48.30 19.74
C VAL A 35 -31.04 47.56 20.95
N GLU A 36 -30.29 46.47 20.75
CA GLU A 36 -29.05 46.24 21.50
C GLU A 36 -28.11 45.32 20.70
N ASP A 37 -26.88 45.80 20.52
CA ASP A 37 -25.83 45.29 19.65
C ASP A 37 -25.14 44.03 20.21
N THR A 38 -24.90 43.03 19.36
CA THR A 38 -23.75 42.11 19.46
C THR A 38 -23.35 41.69 18.04
N GLU A 39 -22.07 41.83 17.75
CA GLU A 39 -21.43 41.77 16.43
C GLU A 39 -21.66 40.44 15.68
N GLU A 40 -22.15 40.55 14.43
CA GLU A 40 -22.13 39.52 13.41
C GLU A 40 -20.73 39.42 12.77
N VAL A 41 -20.19 38.21 12.71
CA VAL A 41 -19.40 37.77 11.57
C VAL A 41 -20.06 36.48 11.06
N SER A 42 -21.02 36.62 10.14
CA SER A 42 -21.51 35.48 9.36
C SER A 42 -20.88 35.57 7.97
N SER A 43 -19.97 34.65 7.67
CA SER A 43 -19.60 34.33 6.30
C SER A 43 -20.80 33.67 5.63
N THR A 44 -21.45 34.39 4.72
CA THR A 44 -22.46 33.82 3.82
C THR A 44 -21.75 33.08 2.70
N GLU A 45 -21.74 31.76 2.75
CA GLU A 45 -21.49 30.94 1.57
C GLU A 45 -22.74 31.02 0.66
N GLU A 46 -22.54 31.47 -0.58
CA GLU A 46 -23.57 31.45 -1.61
C GLU A 46 -23.66 30.02 -2.16
N THR A 47 -24.80 29.36 -1.95
CA THR A 47 -25.10 28.05 -2.57
C THR A 47 -25.22 28.20 -4.09
N LYS A 48 -24.30 27.58 -4.84
CA LYS A 48 -24.35 27.49 -6.32
C LYS A 48 -25.55 26.66 -6.79
N SER A 49 -26.02 26.88 -8.02
CA SER A 49 -27.13 26.12 -8.60
C SER A 49 -26.64 24.89 -9.39
N ALA A 50 -27.43 23.81 -9.43
CA ALA A 50 -27.07 22.57 -10.12
C ALA A 50 -26.79 22.75 -11.64
N GLU A 51 -27.39 23.77 -12.29
CA GLU A 51 -27.09 24.10 -13.69
C GLU A 51 -25.74 24.80 -13.85
N GLU A 52 -25.30 25.59 -12.87
CA GLU A 52 -23.98 26.23 -12.85
C GLU A 52 -22.89 25.21 -12.52
N GLU A 53 -23.13 24.30 -11.59
CA GLU A 53 -22.20 23.21 -11.24
C GLU A 53 -21.96 22.27 -12.44
N ALA A 54 -23.03 21.86 -13.13
CA ALA A 54 -22.91 21.02 -14.32
C ALA A 54 -22.18 21.73 -15.47
N ALA A 55 -22.36 23.04 -15.63
CA ALA A 55 -21.63 23.83 -16.63
C ALA A 55 -20.13 23.98 -16.27
N GLU A 56 -19.81 24.18 -14.99
CA GLU A 56 -18.45 24.28 -14.47
C GLU A 56 -17.70 22.93 -14.59
N GLN A 57 -18.38 21.82 -14.28
CA GLN A 57 -17.87 20.45 -14.46
C GLN A 57 -17.61 20.13 -15.94
N TRP A 58 -18.48 20.59 -16.85
CA TRP A 58 -18.28 20.45 -18.30
C TRP A 58 -17.08 21.24 -18.82
N GLU A 59 -16.82 22.43 -18.26
CA GLU A 59 -15.61 23.21 -18.59
C GLU A 59 -14.33 22.50 -18.13
N LYS A 60 -14.34 21.95 -16.91
CA LYS A 60 -13.23 21.17 -16.32
C LYS A 60 -12.93 19.90 -17.13
N GLY A 61 -13.96 19.18 -17.54
CA GLY A 61 -13.83 18.02 -18.42
C GLY A 61 -13.44 16.72 -17.71
N TYR A 62 -13.40 16.68 -16.37
CA TYR A 62 -13.21 15.47 -15.58
C TYR A 62 -14.48 15.19 -14.76
N ASP A 63 -14.70 13.92 -14.43
CA ASP A 63 -15.88 13.43 -13.69
C ASP A 63 -17.22 13.90 -14.30
N LEU A 64 -17.34 13.88 -15.62
CA LEU A 64 -18.54 14.32 -16.32
C LEU A 64 -19.73 13.42 -15.98
N PRO A 65 -20.97 13.95 -15.96
CA PRO A 65 -22.16 13.16 -15.67
C PRO A 65 -22.34 12.03 -16.70
N VAL A 66 -22.39 10.80 -16.21
CA VAL A 66 -22.66 9.61 -17.01
C VAL A 66 -24.17 9.46 -17.19
N ASP A 67 -24.64 9.37 -18.44
CA ASP A 67 -26.05 9.11 -18.68
C ASP A 67 -26.42 7.66 -18.33
N GLU A 68 -27.67 7.47 -17.88
CA GLU A 68 -28.14 6.17 -17.39
C GLU A 68 -28.02 5.06 -18.45
N GLN A 69 -28.21 5.39 -19.73
CA GLN A 69 -28.12 4.40 -20.80
C GLN A 69 -26.67 3.94 -20.99
N GLU A 70 -25.71 4.86 -20.96
CA GLU A 70 -24.28 4.57 -21.03
C GLU A 70 -23.82 3.76 -19.81
N ARG A 71 -24.35 4.07 -18.63
CA ARG A 71 -24.11 3.30 -17.40
C ARG A 71 -24.60 1.86 -17.54
N GLU A 72 -25.87 1.67 -17.90
CA GLU A 72 -26.46 0.33 -18.11
C GLU A 72 -25.71 -0.47 -19.18
N GLU A 73 -25.31 0.17 -20.28
CA GLU A 73 -24.51 -0.45 -21.35
C GLU A 73 -23.16 -0.92 -20.81
N ALA A 74 -22.45 -0.05 -20.07
CA ALA A 74 -21.13 -0.36 -19.53
C ALA A 74 -21.16 -1.51 -18.51
N GLU A 75 -22.11 -1.48 -17.56
CA GLU A 75 -22.27 -2.56 -16.58
C GLU A 75 -22.62 -3.89 -17.25
N THR A 76 -23.53 -3.86 -18.22
CA THR A 76 -23.97 -5.06 -18.95
C THR A 76 -22.84 -5.65 -19.77
N ASP A 77 -22.08 -4.82 -20.49
CA ASP A 77 -20.93 -5.25 -21.30
C ASP A 77 -19.87 -5.92 -20.41
N CYS A 78 -19.53 -5.29 -19.28
CA CYS A 78 -18.52 -5.82 -18.36
C CYS A 78 -18.95 -7.16 -17.78
N LYS A 79 -20.12 -7.24 -17.14
CA LYS A 79 -20.61 -8.47 -16.51
C LYS A 79 -20.68 -9.63 -17.51
N LYS A 80 -21.24 -9.36 -18.70
CA LYS A 80 -21.37 -10.37 -19.77
C LYS A 80 -20.01 -10.89 -20.26
N LEU A 81 -19.01 -10.02 -20.40
CA LEU A 81 -17.68 -10.44 -20.85
C LEU A 81 -16.92 -11.17 -19.74
N MET A 82 -17.04 -10.73 -18.50
CA MET A 82 -16.48 -11.43 -17.34
C MET A 82 -17.04 -12.84 -17.21
N GLU A 83 -18.37 -12.99 -17.25
CA GLU A 83 -19.04 -14.30 -17.30
C GLU A 83 -18.54 -15.17 -18.46
N HIS A 84 -18.13 -14.56 -19.59
CA HIS A 84 -17.64 -15.30 -20.73
C HIS A 84 -16.34 -16.05 -20.45
N TYR A 85 -15.46 -15.53 -19.58
CA TYR A 85 -14.19 -16.15 -19.21
C TYR A 85 -14.12 -16.66 -17.76
N LEU A 86 -15.26 -16.70 -17.06
CA LEU A 86 -15.38 -17.18 -15.68
C LEU A 86 -14.78 -18.57 -15.46
N ASP A 87 -14.97 -19.52 -16.39
CA ASP A 87 -14.38 -20.86 -16.32
C ASP A 87 -12.85 -20.84 -16.23
N ILE A 88 -12.19 -19.91 -16.92
CA ILE A 88 -10.74 -19.73 -16.82
C ILE A 88 -10.41 -19.16 -15.44
N TYR A 89 -11.16 -18.15 -14.99
CA TYR A 89 -10.94 -17.51 -13.70
C TYR A 89 -11.14 -18.46 -12.51
N GLU A 90 -12.18 -19.30 -12.52
CA GLU A 90 -12.47 -20.28 -11.47
C GLU A 90 -11.36 -21.33 -11.35
N THR A 91 -10.77 -21.75 -12.47
CA THR A 91 -9.73 -22.79 -12.51
C THR A 91 -8.31 -22.24 -12.36
N ALA A 92 -8.14 -20.93 -12.40
CA ALA A 92 -6.85 -20.27 -12.26
C ALA A 92 -6.26 -20.46 -10.86
N ASP A 93 -4.95 -20.64 -10.79
CA ASP A 93 -4.19 -20.55 -9.55
C ASP A 93 -4.11 -19.08 -9.14
N LYS A 94 -4.81 -18.74 -8.06
CA LYS A 94 -4.88 -17.37 -7.53
C LYS A 94 -3.74 -17.07 -6.55
N GLY A 95 -2.88 -18.06 -6.30
CA GLY A 95 -1.81 -17.97 -5.31
C GLY A 95 -2.34 -18.01 -3.87
N ILE A 96 -1.42 -17.75 -2.94
CA ILE A 96 -1.69 -17.62 -1.49
C ILE A 96 -1.54 -16.18 -1.00
N ALA A 97 -1.19 -15.26 -1.91
CA ALA A 97 -1.05 -13.84 -1.61
C ALA A 97 -2.45 -13.22 -1.44
N SER A 98 -2.54 -12.20 -0.58
CA SER A 98 -3.76 -11.46 -0.29
C SER A 98 -4.33 -10.66 -1.47
N ASN A 99 -3.55 -10.51 -2.55
CA ASN A 99 -3.99 -9.94 -3.81
C ASN A 99 -3.91 -11.01 -4.89
N VAL A 100 -5.04 -11.32 -5.53
CA VAL A 100 -5.08 -12.24 -6.66
C VAL A 100 -4.25 -11.66 -7.79
N VAL A 101 -3.15 -12.34 -8.13
CA VAL A 101 -2.34 -12.05 -9.31
C VAL A 101 -2.25 -13.32 -10.13
N LEU A 102 -2.98 -13.34 -11.24
CA LEU A 102 -2.98 -14.46 -12.17
C LEU A 102 -1.67 -14.50 -12.95
N ASP A 103 -1.20 -15.70 -13.26
CA ASP A 103 -0.04 -15.86 -14.12
C ASP A 103 -0.32 -15.39 -15.56
N ASP A 104 0.73 -14.95 -16.27
CA ASP A 104 0.64 -14.41 -17.62
C ASP A 104 -0.10 -15.35 -18.60
N GLN A 105 0.07 -16.67 -18.46
CA GLN A 105 -0.55 -17.64 -19.38
C GLN A 105 -2.07 -17.67 -19.17
N THR A 106 -2.53 -17.67 -17.92
CA THR A 106 -3.95 -17.56 -17.57
C THR A 106 -4.56 -16.27 -18.12
N VAL A 107 -3.89 -15.12 -17.92
CA VAL A 107 -4.36 -13.82 -18.42
C VAL A 107 -4.45 -13.81 -19.96
N LEU A 108 -3.46 -14.39 -20.65
CA LEU A 108 -3.48 -14.53 -22.12
C LEU A 108 -4.59 -15.46 -22.62
N GLU A 109 -4.99 -16.47 -21.86
CA GLU A 109 -6.13 -17.34 -22.19
C GLU A 109 -7.46 -16.59 -22.07
N MET A 110 -7.65 -15.77 -21.04
CA MET A 110 -8.81 -14.88 -20.92
C MET A 110 -8.85 -13.88 -22.07
N GLN A 111 -7.71 -13.23 -22.36
CA GLN A 111 -7.57 -12.30 -23.47
C GLN A 111 -7.97 -12.97 -24.80
N LYS A 112 -7.49 -14.20 -25.03
CA LYS A 112 -7.83 -14.97 -26.22
C LYS A 112 -9.33 -15.26 -26.30
N LYS A 113 -9.99 -15.58 -25.19
CA LYS A 113 -11.43 -15.86 -25.19
C LYS A 113 -12.26 -14.64 -25.58
N VAL A 114 -11.93 -13.47 -25.02
CA VAL A 114 -12.56 -12.19 -25.38
C VAL A 114 -12.27 -11.79 -26.83
N LYS A 115 -11.04 -12.03 -27.30
CA LYS A 115 -10.66 -11.83 -28.70
C LYS A 115 -11.45 -12.74 -29.65
N ASP A 116 -11.60 -14.02 -29.32
CA ASP A 116 -12.35 -14.98 -30.17
C ASP A 116 -13.84 -14.63 -30.23
N ALA A 117 -14.36 -13.91 -29.23
CA ALA A 117 -15.70 -13.33 -29.24
C ALA A 117 -15.82 -12.04 -30.10
N GLY A 118 -14.72 -11.55 -30.67
CA GLY A 118 -14.69 -10.44 -31.64
C GLY A 118 -14.43 -9.05 -31.06
N TYR A 119 -14.09 -8.96 -29.77
CA TYR A 119 -13.89 -7.68 -29.08
C TYR A 119 -12.43 -7.20 -29.14
N PRO A 120 -12.19 -5.88 -29.24
CA PRO A 120 -10.85 -5.31 -29.08
C PRO A 120 -10.38 -5.46 -27.63
N ILE A 121 -9.26 -6.14 -27.41
CA ILE A 121 -8.84 -6.54 -26.05
C ILE A 121 -7.33 -6.45 -25.86
N ALA A 122 -6.90 -5.69 -24.86
CA ALA A 122 -5.53 -5.60 -24.38
C ALA A 122 -5.35 -6.37 -23.06
N THR A 123 -4.12 -6.40 -22.55
CA THR A 123 -3.77 -6.95 -21.25
C THR A 123 -2.46 -6.32 -20.77
N MET A 124 -2.26 -6.30 -19.45
CA MET A 124 -1.03 -5.82 -18.80
C MET A 124 0.17 -6.77 -18.97
N VAL A 125 -0.01 -7.97 -19.55
CA VAL A 125 1.10 -8.89 -19.84
C VAL A 125 2.10 -8.22 -20.79
N THR A 126 3.37 -8.23 -20.39
CA THR A 126 4.44 -7.54 -21.10
C THR A 126 4.57 -8.05 -22.54
N TYR A 127 4.67 -7.13 -23.50
CA TYR A 127 4.73 -7.40 -24.95
C TYR A 127 3.51 -8.12 -25.55
N SER A 128 2.39 -8.19 -24.82
CA SER A 128 1.13 -8.64 -25.38
C SER A 128 0.67 -7.71 -26.51
N ASN A 129 -0.05 -8.28 -27.48
CA ASN A 129 -0.65 -7.51 -28.56
C ASN A 129 -2.14 -7.37 -28.31
N MET A 130 -2.72 -6.21 -28.65
CA MET A 130 -4.16 -6.05 -28.69
C MET A 130 -4.80 -7.03 -29.69
N GLY A 131 -5.80 -7.78 -29.22
CA GLY A 131 -6.69 -8.57 -30.08
C GLY A 131 -7.69 -7.68 -30.80
N ASN A 132 -8.06 -8.02 -32.05
CA ASN A 132 -9.06 -7.32 -32.86
C ASN A 132 -8.87 -5.79 -32.96
N TYR A 133 -7.62 -5.36 -33.06
CA TYR A 133 -7.21 -3.95 -33.06
C TYR A 133 -7.67 -3.15 -34.29
N GLU A 134 -8.10 -3.81 -35.38
CA GLU A 134 -8.38 -3.15 -36.67
C GLU A 134 -9.52 -2.13 -36.57
N SER A 135 -10.52 -2.41 -35.74
CA SER A 135 -11.63 -1.47 -35.48
C SER A 135 -11.15 -0.21 -34.78
N VAL A 136 -10.28 -0.37 -33.78
CA VAL A 136 -9.67 0.73 -33.01
C VAL A 136 -8.71 1.54 -33.87
N ASP A 137 -7.88 0.89 -34.67
CA ASP A 137 -6.96 1.56 -35.62
C ASP A 137 -7.73 2.36 -36.67
N SER A 138 -8.84 1.84 -37.17
CA SER A 138 -9.69 2.54 -38.14
C SER A 138 -10.35 3.76 -37.50
N PHE A 139 -10.97 3.58 -36.32
CA PHE A 139 -11.58 4.67 -35.56
C PHE A 139 -10.59 5.82 -35.28
N LEU A 140 -9.40 5.51 -34.77
CA LEU A 140 -8.41 6.56 -34.45
C LEU A 140 -7.92 7.30 -35.70
N LYS A 141 -7.79 6.62 -36.85
CA LYS A 141 -7.47 7.27 -38.13
C LYS A 141 -8.60 8.18 -38.62
N GLU A 142 -9.85 7.75 -38.49
CA GLU A 142 -11.02 8.55 -38.84
C GLU A 142 -11.12 9.79 -37.93
N CYS A 143 -10.80 9.66 -36.65
CA CYS A 143 -10.71 10.79 -35.71
C CYS A 143 -9.63 11.79 -36.13
N MET A 144 -8.47 11.33 -36.60
CA MET A 144 -7.41 12.20 -37.14
C MET A 144 -7.85 12.97 -38.40
N GLU A 145 -8.88 12.50 -39.09
CA GLU A 145 -9.53 13.18 -40.23
C GLU A 145 -10.70 14.09 -39.80
N GLY A 146 -11.00 14.17 -38.50
CA GLY A 146 -12.10 14.97 -37.94
C GLY A 146 -13.46 14.27 -37.97
N GLN A 147 -13.52 12.96 -38.21
CA GLN A 147 -14.77 12.21 -38.27
C GLN A 147 -15.19 11.77 -36.86
N SER A 148 -16.36 12.21 -36.41
CA SER A 148 -16.94 11.80 -35.12
C SER A 148 -17.27 10.31 -35.09
N GLY A 149 -17.11 9.66 -33.95
CA GLY A 149 -17.45 8.26 -33.76
C GLY A 149 -17.17 7.78 -32.34
N SER A 150 -17.25 6.48 -32.12
CA SER A 150 -16.85 5.87 -30.85
C SER A 150 -16.29 4.46 -31.03
N VAL A 151 -15.44 4.02 -30.12
CA VAL A 151 -14.94 2.65 -30.05
C VAL A 151 -14.81 2.19 -28.60
N VAL A 152 -15.05 0.89 -28.35
CA VAL A 152 -14.81 0.29 -27.04
C VAL A 152 -13.55 -0.56 -27.10
N ILE A 153 -12.65 -0.34 -26.14
CA ILE A 153 -11.45 -1.14 -25.90
C ILE A 153 -11.63 -1.82 -24.55
N TYR A 154 -11.36 -3.12 -24.50
CA TYR A 154 -11.32 -3.86 -23.25
C TYR A 154 -9.87 -4.11 -22.83
N GLU A 155 -9.64 -4.36 -21.55
CA GLU A 155 -8.35 -4.75 -21.00
C GLU A 155 -8.54 -5.80 -19.89
N ILE A 156 -7.79 -6.91 -19.96
CA ILE A 156 -7.71 -7.87 -18.84
C ILE A 156 -6.62 -7.40 -17.87
N HIS A 157 -7.00 -7.19 -16.61
CA HIS A 157 -6.09 -6.87 -15.52
C HIS A 157 -5.51 -8.14 -14.88
N ASN A 158 -4.42 -7.98 -14.12
CA ASN A 158 -3.69 -9.11 -13.52
C ASN A 158 -4.50 -9.85 -12.45
N ASP A 159 -5.51 -9.20 -11.87
CA ASP A 159 -6.48 -9.79 -10.93
C ASP A 159 -7.61 -10.57 -11.64
N GLY A 160 -7.59 -10.65 -12.98
CA GLY A 160 -8.65 -11.23 -13.80
C GLY A 160 -9.87 -10.32 -13.99
N GLY A 161 -9.86 -9.12 -13.43
CA GLY A 161 -10.87 -8.09 -13.65
C GLY A 161 -10.83 -7.53 -15.08
N LEU A 162 -11.88 -6.80 -15.45
CA LEU A 162 -12.06 -6.26 -16.79
C LEU A 162 -12.11 -4.74 -16.77
N GLY A 163 -11.19 -4.09 -17.48
CA GLY A 163 -11.32 -2.69 -17.86
C GLY A 163 -12.13 -2.55 -19.15
N ARG A 164 -13.13 -1.66 -19.17
CA ARG A 164 -13.85 -1.23 -20.38
C ARG A 164 -13.62 0.27 -20.57
N MET A 165 -13.09 0.65 -21.73
CA MET A 165 -12.83 2.04 -22.11
C MET A 165 -13.56 2.35 -23.41
N LYS A 166 -14.63 3.14 -23.35
CA LYS A 166 -15.34 3.64 -24.53
C LYS A 166 -14.85 5.03 -24.90
N PHE A 167 -14.07 5.12 -25.97
CA PHE A 167 -13.63 6.40 -26.53
C PHE A 167 -14.70 6.97 -27.44
N ILE A 168 -15.00 8.26 -27.30
CA ILE A 168 -16.03 8.98 -28.04
C ILE A 168 -15.39 10.25 -28.59
N PHE A 169 -15.39 10.44 -29.90
CA PHE A 169 -14.92 11.65 -30.56
C PHE A 169 -16.11 12.40 -31.16
N ASP A 170 -16.32 13.65 -30.77
CA ASP A 170 -17.46 14.46 -31.25
C ASP A 170 -17.14 15.25 -32.54
N GLY A 171 -15.91 15.15 -33.04
CA GLY A 171 -15.39 15.92 -34.17
C GLY A 171 -14.44 17.05 -33.75
N THR A 172 -14.39 17.38 -32.46
CA THR A 172 -13.50 18.38 -31.86
C THR A 172 -12.72 17.76 -30.70
N ASP A 173 -13.44 17.24 -29.71
CA ASP A 173 -12.90 16.73 -28.47
C ASP A 173 -13.09 15.20 -28.39
N MET A 174 -12.17 14.55 -27.68
CA MET A 174 -12.21 13.12 -27.40
C MET A 174 -12.57 12.92 -25.93
N TYR A 175 -13.41 11.94 -25.64
CA TYR A 175 -13.83 11.57 -24.30
C TYR A 175 -13.65 10.07 -24.10
N VAL A 176 -13.57 9.64 -22.84
CA VAL A 176 -13.53 8.24 -22.45
C VAL A 176 -14.53 7.97 -21.33
N VAL A 177 -15.37 6.97 -21.52
CA VAL A 177 -16.14 6.33 -20.43
C VAL A 177 -15.35 5.10 -19.98
N SER A 178 -14.82 5.15 -18.76
CA SER A 178 -14.03 4.06 -18.16
C SER A 178 -14.88 3.31 -17.14
N THR A 179 -14.82 1.98 -17.17
CA THR A 179 -15.54 1.11 -16.24
C THR A 179 -14.64 -0.03 -15.81
N ARG A 180 -14.65 -0.34 -14.52
CA ARG A 180 -13.90 -1.48 -13.96
C ARG A 180 -14.85 -2.53 -13.43
N GLY A 181 -14.74 -3.72 -14.01
CA GLY A 181 -15.34 -4.94 -13.50
C GLY A 181 -14.37 -5.68 -12.60
N ILE A 182 -14.85 -6.13 -11.44
CA ILE A 182 -14.09 -6.88 -10.43
C ILE A 182 -14.83 -8.16 -10.06
N TRP A 183 -14.09 -9.16 -9.57
CA TRP A 183 -14.69 -10.39 -9.03
C TRP A 183 -14.95 -10.22 -7.55
N ASN A 184 -16.12 -10.66 -7.06
CA ASN A 184 -16.36 -10.80 -5.64
C ASN A 184 -15.89 -12.18 -5.12
N ALA A 185 -16.01 -12.41 -3.82
CA ALA A 185 -15.61 -13.67 -3.17
C ALA A 185 -16.35 -14.91 -3.71
N ASP A 186 -17.55 -14.73 -4.28
CA ASP A 186 -18.35 -15.80 -4.89
C ASP A 186 -18.03 -16.01 -6.40
N ASN A 187 -17.00 -15.33 -6.92
CA ASN A 187 -16.66 -15.24 -8.35
C ASN A 187 -17.81 -14.69 -9.21
N GLU A 188 -18.66 -13.81 -8.66
CA GLU A 188 -19.64 -13.06 -9.43
C GLU A 188 -19.05 -11.70 -9.86
N PRO A 189 -19.36 -11.23 -11.08
CA PRO A 189 -18.84 -9.98 -11.59
C PRO A 189 -19.57 -8.77 -10.97
N GLY A 190 -18.81 -7.93 -10.28
CA GLY A 190 -19.19 -6.61 -9.78
C GLY A 190 -18.63 -5.47 -10.64
N ILE A 191 -19.08 -4.25 -10.40
CA ILE A 191 -18.55 -3.03 -11.00
C ILE A 191 -18.02 -2.16 -9.87
N SER A 192 -16.73 -1.82 -9.89
CA SER A 192 -16.13 -0.98 -8.86
C SER A 192 -16.40 0.50 -9.13
N TYR A 193 -16.23 0.95 -10.37
CA TYR A 193 -16.56 2.32 -10.77
C TYR A 193 -17.01 2.43 -12.24
N ILE A 194 -17.66 3.56 -12.53
CA ILE A 194 -17.88 4.07 -13.89
C ILE A 194 -17.55 5.57 -13.87
N SER A 195 -16.77 6.02 -14.85
CA SER A 195 -16.30 7.40 -14.91
C SER A 195 -16.36 7.93 -16.34
N TYR A 196 -16.55 9.24 -16.53
CA TYR A 196 -16.58 9.87 -17.85
C TYR A 196 -15.70 11.13 -17.89
N THR A 197 -14.73 11.16 -18.80
CA THR A 197 -13.71 12.23 -18.84
C THR A 197 -13.36 12.64 -20.26
N ARG A 198 -13.19 13.94 -20.48
CA ARG A 198 -12.59 14.52 -21.68
C ARG A 198 -11.06 14.36 -21.66
N LEU A 199 -10.49 14.04 -22.81
CA LEU A 199 -9.05 14.00 -23.01
C LEU A 199 -8.55 15.41 -23.30
N LYS A 200 -7.58 15.86 -22.50
CA LYS A 200 -6.91 17.16 -22.63
C LYS A 200 -6.06 17.23 -23.90
N GLU A 201 -5.31 16.17 -24.17
CA GLU A 201 -4.57 16.00 -25.42
C GLU A 201 -4.58 14.52 -25.82
N TRP A 202 -4.55 14.25 -27.13
CA TRP A 202 -4.35 12.89 -27.61
C TRP A 202 -3.59 12.87 -28.93
N LYS A 203 -2.90 11.76 -29.18
CA LYS A 203 -2.10 11.53 -30.38
C LYS A 203 -2.10 10.06 -30.74
N TYR A 204 -2.34 9.78 -32.02
CA TYR A 204 -2.15 8.45 -32.58
C TYR A 204 -0.95 8.43 -33.54
N THR A 205 -0.07 7.44 -33.35
CA THR A 205 1.21 7.35 -34.09
C THR A 205 1.15 6.32 -35.21
N GLU A 206 2.00 6.48 -36.23
CA GLU A 206 2.14 5.49 -37.32
C GLU A 206 2.51 4.10 -36.80
N LYS A 207 3.32 4.05 -35.72
CA LYS A 207 3.73 2.84 -35.01
C LYS A 207 2.60 2.16 -34.23
N GLY A 208 1.41 2.77 -34.18
CA GLY A 208 0.22 2.21 -33.56
C GLY A 208 0.13 2.44 -32.05
N TRP A 209 0.81 3.46 -31.52
CA TRP A 209 0.59 3.93 -30.16
C TRP A 209 -0.49 5.00 -30.13
N PHE A 210 -1.49 4.79 -29.27
CA PHE A 210 -2.46 5.80 -28.88
C PHE A 210 -2.02 6.37 -27.52
N CYS A 211 -1.66 7.64 -27.53
CA CYS A 211 -1.18 8.38 -26.37
C CYS A 211 -2.21 9.45 -26.04
N TYR A 212 -2.61 9.60 -24.79
CA TYR A 212 -3.53 10.64 -24.39
C TYR A 212 -3.30 11.09 -22.96
N GLU A 213 -3.71 12.31 -22.66
CA GLU A 213 -3.72 12.91 -21.34
C GLU A 213 -5.17 13.22 -20.98
N LEU A 214 -5.60 12.83 -19.79
CA LEU A 214 -6.93 13.09 -19.27
C LEU A 214 -7.03 14.52 -18.73
N CYS A 215 -8.21 15.11 -18.79
CA CYS A 215 -8.54 16.18 -17.85
C CYS A 215 -8.55 15.57 -16.44
N VAL A 216 -7.75 16.13 -15.52
CA VAL A 216 -7.66 15.74 -14.11
C VAL A 216 -7.89 16.97 -13.23
N PRO A 217 -8.28 16.80 -11.95
CA PRO A 217 -8.37 17.91 -11.01
C PRO A 217 -7.02 18.64 -10.87
N GLU A 218 -7.05 19.98 -10.77
CA GLU A 218 -5.86 20.82 -10.60
C GLU A 218 -5.97 21.68 -9.32
N PRO A 219 -4.85 22.01 -8.64
CA PRO A 219 -4.87 22.89 -7.47
C PRO A 219 -5.52 24.25 -7.77
N PRO A 220 -6.32 24.82 -6.85
CA PRO A 220 -6.47 24.46 -5.45
C PRO A 220 -7.55 23.41 -5.15
N GLU A 221 -8.18 22.79 -6.16
CA GLU A 221 -9.30 21.85 -5.96
C GLU A 221 -8.85 20.53 -5.31
N VAL A 222 -7.58 20.17 -5.54
CA VAL A 222 -6.88 19.04 -4.93
C VAL A 222 -5.52 19.49 -4.42
N SER A 223 -5.02 18.81 -3.38
CA SER A 223 -3.67 19.04 -2.81
C SER A 223 -2.56 18.39 -3.66
N GLU A 224 -2.90 17.38 -4.46
CA GLU A 224 -1.95 16.57 -5.22
C GLU A 224 -2.16 16.69 -6.74
N ILE A 225 -1.05 16.68 -7.50
CA ILE A 225 -1.08 16.69 -8.96
C ILE A 225 -1.13 15.24 -9.46
N VAL A 226 -2.23 14.86 -10.10
CA VAL A 226 -2.39 13.54 -10.73
C VAL A 226 -1.76 13.56 -12.14
N ASP A 227 -0.93 12.58 -12.48
CA ASP A 227 -0.46 12.41 -13.86
C ASP A 227 -1.59 11.84 -14.71
N GLY A 228 -2.15 12.60 -15.65
CA GLY A 228 -3.20 12.11 -16.55
C GLY A 228 -2.70 11.27 -17.75
N SER A 229 -1.39 11.01 -17.86
CA SER A 229 -0.76 10.45 -19.06
C SER A 229 -1.01 8.95 -19.24
N CYS A 230 -1.51 8.58 -20.42
CA CYS A 230 -1.90 7.21 -20.77
C CYS A 230 -1.30 6.78 -22.12
N LEU A 231 -0.90 5.50 -22.21
CA LEU A 231 -0.40 4.90 -23.44
C LEU A 231 -1.03 3.52 -23.69
N ILE A 232 -1.64 3.35 -24.85
CA ILE A 232 -2.18 2.06 -25.30
C ILE A 232 -1.55 1.68 -26.64
N ARG A 233 -1.03 0.45 -26.73
CA ARG A 233 -0.54 -0.08 -28.00
C ARG A 233 -1.67 -0.74 -28.79
N ILE A 234 -2.09 -0.09 -29.86
CA ILE A 234 -3.15 -0.57 -30.74
C ILE A 234 -2.60 -1.57 -31.76
N LYS A 235 -1.58 -1.18 -32.53
CA LYS A 235 -1.02 -2.09 -33.54
C LYS A 235 -0.04 -3.07 -32.93
N PRO A 236 -0.11 -4.36 -33.31
CA PRO A 236 0.80 -5.37 -32.82
C PRO A 236 2.25 -5.04 -33.19
N MET A 237 3.16 -5.45 -32.31
CA MET A 237 4.59 -5.42 -32.59
C MET A 237 4.97 -6.51 -33.59
N THR A 238 5.98 -6.28 -34.43
CA THR A 238 6.56 -7.35 -35.24
C THR A 238 7.36 -8.30 -34.36
N GLU A 239 7.44 -9.58 -34.75
CA GLU A 239 8.20 -10.58 -33.99
C GLU A 239 9.67 -10.16 -33.80
N GLU A 240 10.30 -9.62 -34.85
CA GLU A 240 11.68 -9.11 -34.78
C GLU A 240 11.85 -8.00 -33.73
N GLN A 241 10.87 -7.10 -33.60
CA GLN A 241 10.92 -6.04 -32.59
C GLN A 241 10.70 -6.59 -31.19
N ARG A 242 9.84 -7.61 -31.04
CA ARG A 242 9.64 -8.32 -29.77
C ARG A 242 10.90 -9.03 -29.32
N GLU A 243 11.46 -9.88 -30.18
CA GLU A 243 12.70 -10.61 -29.90
C GLU A 243 13.85 -9.68 -29.55
N MET A 244 13.98 -8.54 -30.26
CA MET A 244 15.00 -7.55 -29.93
C MET A 244 14.77 -6.89 -28.57
N SER A 245 13.51 -6.59 -28.22
CA SER A 245 13.17 -5.99 -26.92
C SER A 245 13.45 -6.96 -25.77
N GLU A 246 13.01 -8.22 -25.91
CA GLU A 246 13.28 -9.29 -24.93
C GLU A 246 14.78 -9.56 -24.76
N ARG A 247 15.55 -9.60 -25.85
CA ARG A 247 17.01 -9.81 -25.81
C ARG A 247 17.78 -8.65 -25.18
N CYS A 248 17.27 -7.44 -25.29
CA CYS A 248 17.90 -6.27 -24.67
C CYS A 248 17.57 -6.14 -23.18
N ILE A 249 16.61 -6.92 -22.65
CA ILE A 249 16.06 -6.76 -21.29
C ILE A 249 16.19 -8.05 -20.43
N SER A 250 16.71 -9.18 -20.95
CA SER A 250 16.89 -10.44 -20.20
C SER A 250 18.19 -10.52 -19.38
N TYR A 251 18.09 -10.78 -18.06
CA TYR A 251 19.19 -11.26 -17.21
C TYR A 251 18.89 -12.67 -16.67
N THR A 252 19.94 -13.47 -16.43
CA THR A 252 19.85 -14.82 -15.83
C THR A 252 20.59 -14.81 -14.50
N VAL A 253 19.89 -15.09 -13.39
CA VAL A 253 20.49 -15.17 -12.05
C VAL A 253 20.82 -16.63 -11.73
N ASN A 254 22.08 -16.93 -11.39
CA ASN A 254 22.52 -18.25 -10.92
C ASN A 254 23.00 -18.11 -9.47
N TYR A 255 22.27 -18.71 -8.51
CA TYR A 255 22.64 -18.67 -7.09
C TYR A 255 23.73 -19.68 -6.74
N LYS A 256 24.70 -19.26 -5.92
CA LYS A 256 25.79 -20.10 -5.38
C LYS A 256 25.20 -21.12 -4.39
N LYS A 257 25.67 -22.38 -4.37
CA LYS A 257 25.18 -23.41 -3.43
C LYS A 257 26.32 -24.00 -2.62
N ILE A 258 26.14 -24.12 -1.31
CA ILE A 258 27.14 -24.64 -0.38
C ILE A 258 26.49 -25.76 0.44
N THR A 259 27.10 -26.94 0.48
CA THR A 259 26.66 -28.02 1.38
C THR A 259 27.17 -27.74 2.79
N CYS A 260 26.26 -27.62 3.75
CA CYS A 260 26.56 -27.25 5.14
C CYS A 260 26.70 -28.48 6.06
N ASP A 261 25.84 -29.50 5.92
CA ASP A 261 25.90 -30.72 6.75
C ASP A 261 25.23 -31.94 6.06
N THR A 262 25.45 -33.15 6.59
CA THR A 262 24.83 -34.39 6.07
C THR A 262 24.61 -35.42 7.18
N SER A 263 23.39 -35.96 7.30
CA SER A 263 23.01 -37.03 8.23
C SER A 263 22.69 -38.32 7.46
N VAL A 264 23.12 -39.47 8.00
CA VAL A 264 22.97 -40.79 7.35
C VAL A 264 22.13 -41.72 8.23
N SER A 265 21.18 -42.40 7.61
CA SER A 265 20.31 -43.40 8.25
C SER A 265 21.10 -44.56 8.93
N PRO A 266 20.56 -45.20 9.98
CA PRO A 266 21.24 -46.29 10.69
C PRO A 266 21.61 -47.51 9.82
N ASP A 267 20.81 -47.80 8.78
CA ASP A 267 21.04 -48.88 7.82
C ASP A 267 21.98 -48.48 6.65
N LYS A 268 22.37 -47.19 6.61
CA LYS A 268 23.23 -46.56 5.59
C LYS A 268 22.64 -46.54 4.18
N LYS A 269 21.32 -46.68 4.05
CA LYS A 269 20.63 -46.67 2.76
C LYS A 269 20.27 -45.26 2.30
N TYR A 270 19.92 -44.40 3.26
CA TYR A 270 19.45 -43.03 3.03
C TYR A 270 20.39 -41.98 3.65
N GLU A 271 20.49 -40.82 3.01
CA GLU A 271 21.15 -39.62 3.53
C GLU A 271 20.28 -38.38 3.34
N VAL A 272 20.31 -37.45 4.30
CA VAL A 272 19.72 -36.11 4.16
C VAL A 272 20.83 -35.06 4.24
N ILE A 273 20.81 -34.12 3.30
CA ILE A 273 21.84 -33.08 3.11
C ILE A 273 21.24 -31.71 3.40
N LEU A 274 21.91 -30.92 4.23
CA LEU A 274 21.61 -29.52 4.51
C LEU A 274 22.49 -28.63 3.63
N GLN A 275 21.90 -27.69 2.90
CA GLN A 275 22.60 -26.76 2.02
C GLN A 275 22.17 -25.31 2.27
N ALA A 276 23.11 -24.37 2.11
CA ALA A 276 22.83 -22.95 1.93
C ALA A 276 22.74 -22.63 0.43
N VAL A 277 21.76 -21.80 0.06
CA VAL A 277 21.46 -21.40 -1.32
C VAL A 277 21.56 -19.88 -1.39
N GLY A 278 22.48 -19.34 -2.17
CA GLY A 278 22.78 -17.91 -2.19
C GLY A 278 23.88 -17.51 -1.20
N GLU A 279 24.15 -16.22 -1.13
CA GLU A 279 24.82 -15.59 0.02
C GLU A 279 23.71 -14.85 0.78
N PRO A 280 23.70 -14.85 2.13
CA PRO A 280 22.69 -14.12 2.88
C PRO A 280 22.69 -12.65 2.45
N GLU A 281 21.52 -12.08 2.13
CA GLU A 281 21.42 -10.67 1.79
C GLU A 281 21.68 -9.85 3.06
N TRP A 282 22.84 -9.19 3.06
CA TRP A 282 23.35 -8.48 4.22
C TRP A 282 22.53 -7.19 4.44
N PRO A 283 22.14 -6.83 5.68
CA PRO A 283 22.78 -7.29 6.92
C PRO A 283 22.02 -8.28 7.81
N PHE A 284 20.70 -8.45 7.69
CA PHE A 284 19.91 -9.26 8.65
C PHE A 284 18.77 -10.03 8.00
N ASP A 285 18.97 -10.49 6.76
CA ASP A 285 17.99 -11.31 6.07
C ASP A 285 18.05 -12.78 6.52
N SER A 286 16.97 -13.52 6.27
CA SER A 286 16.94 -14.96 6.48
C SER A 286 17.96 -15.66 5.61
N ALA A 287 18.53 -16.76 6.12
CA ALA A 287 19.43 -17.56 5.31
C ALA A 287 18.62 -18.60 4.52
N SER A 288 18.63 -18.51 3.19
CA SER A 288 17.94 -19.48 2.34
C SER A 288 18.63 -20.85 2.38
N GLY A 289 17.85 -21.84 2.80
CA GLY A 289 18.27 -23.21 3.06
C GLY A 289 17.60 -24.24 2.18
N ARG A 290 18.24 -25.40 2.05
CA ARG A 290 17.72 -26.53 1.30
C ARG A 290 18.06 -27.86 1.96
N LEU A 291 17.03 -28.68 2.14
CA LEU A 291 17.13 -30.07 2.58
C LEU A 291 16.98 -31.01 1.38
N VAL A 292 17.88 -31.98 1.25
CA VAL A 292 17.87 -32.96 0.14
C VAL A 292 17.95 -34.38 0.71
N LEU A 293 16.90 -35.18 0.53
CA LEU A 293 16.88 -36.60 0.89
C LEU A 293 17.30 -37.46 -0.31
N LYS A 294 18.17 -38.43 -0.10
CA LYS A 294 18.70 -39.34 -1.12
C LYS A 294 18.72 -40.80 -0.70
N GLU A 295 18.66 -41.69 -1.69
CA GLU A 295 18.97 -43.12 -1.60
C GLU A 295 20.14 -43.43 -2.55
N GLY A 296 21.35 -43.61 -2.02
CA GLY A 296 22.55 -43.73 -2.86
C GLY A 296 22.83 -42.44 -3.65
N GLU A 297 22.90 -42.52 -4.99
CA GLU A 297 23.08 -41.33 -5.84
C GLU A 297 21.76 -40.65 -6.24
N ASP A 298 20.61 -41.30 -6.00
CA ASP A 298 19.31 -40.84 -6.45
C ASP A 298 18.67 -39.89 -5.41
N LYS A 299 18.20 -38.72 -5.87
CA LYS A 299 17.44 -37.77 -5.06
C LYS A 299 15.99 -38.22 -4.93
N ILE A 300 15.53 -38.42 -3.70
CA ILE A 300 14.15 -38.79 -3.38
C ILE A 300 13.28 -37.54 -3.29
N SER A 301 13.68 -36.56 -2.47
CA SER A 301 12.92 -35.33 -2.27
C SER A 301 13.83 -34.15 -1.93
N GLN A 302 13.29 -32.95 -2.08
CA GLN A 302 13.96 -31.70 -1.77
C GLN A 302 12.93 -30.71 -1.24
N THR A 303 13.30 -29.94 -0.22
CA THR A 303 12.53 -28.78 0.22
C THR A 303 13.46 -27.63 0.54
N ASP A 304 13.00 -26.43 0.23
CA ASP A 304 13.67 -25.19 0.57
C ASP A 304 13.02 -24.64 1.85
N PHE A 305 13.78 -23.89 2.64
CA PHE A 305 13.34 -23.28 3.90
C PHE A 305 14.10 -21.97 4.12
N GLU A 306 13.51 -21.05 4.86
CA GLU A 306 14.19 -19.84 5.33
C GLU A 306 14.54 -20.02 6.80
N LEU A 307 15.79 -19.70 7.17
CA LEU A 307 16.24 -19.76 8.55
C LEU A 307 16.39 -18.36 9.12
N HIS A 308 15.53 -18.01 10.08
CA HIS A 308 15.58 -16.75 10.82
C HIS A 308 16.43 -16.93 12.08
N ASN A 309 17.72 -16.63 11.95
CA ASN A 309 18.72 -16.87 12.99
C ASN A 309 19.73 -15.71 13.07
N ASP A 310 19.23 -14.48 13.24
CA ASP A 310 20.03 -13.27 13.54
C ASP A 310 21.19 -13.07 12.51
N GLY A 311 20.88 -13.24 11.22
CA GLY A 311 21.85 -13.12 10.11
C GLY A 311 22.96 -14.19 10.06
N ALA A 312 22.89 -15.25 10.86
CA ALA A 312 23.88 -16.32 10.86
C ALA A 312 23.73 -17.27 9.65
N SER A 313 24.86 -17.73 9.09
CA SER A 313 24.85 -18.70 7.99
C SER A 313 24.34 -20.07 8.43
N ILE A 314 23.57 -20.74 7.57
CA ILE A 314 23.09 -22.11 7.79
C ILE A 314 24.25 -23.04 8.09
N SER A 315 24.14 -23.76 9.21
CA SER A 315 25.14 -24.71 9.67
C SER A 315 24.48 -25.86 10.42
N SER A 316 25.26 -26.86 10.84
CA SER A 316 24.73 -28.05 11.52
C SER A 316 24.07 -27.77 12.88
N SER A 317 24.15 -26.56 13.41
CA SER A 317 23.49 -26.17 14.67
C SER A 317 22.01 -25.80 14.52
N CYS A 318 21.55 -25.48 13.31
CA CYS A 318 20.18 -25.01 13.07
C CYS A 318 19.20 -26.15 12.76
N TRP A 319 19.66 -27.40 12.78
CA TRP A 319 18.82 -28.55 12.51
C TRP A 319 19.07 -29.71 13.47
N LYS A 320 18.02 -30.47 13.76
CA LYS A 320 18.08 -31.72 14.52
C LYS A 320 17.37 -32.81 13.74
N VAL A 321 18.07 -33.91 13.48
CA VAL A 321 17.58 -35.00 12.63
C VAL A 321 17.29 -36.25 13.43
N THR A 322 16.06 -36.77 13.32
CA THR A 322 15.60 -38.03 13.92
C THR A 322 15.17 -39.00 12.80
N TRP A 323 15.75 -40.20 12.77
CA TRP A 323 15.41 -41.22 11.77
C TRP A 323 14.35 -42.19 12.29
N HIS A 324 13.34 -42.45 11.47
CA HIS A 324 12.25 -43.40 11.71
C HIS A 324 12.29 -44.52 10.66
N GLU A 325 11.38 -45.51 10.76
CA GLU A 325 11.39 -46.67 9.86
C GLU A 325 11.08 -46.31 8.41
N ASP A 326 10.25 -45.28 8.18
CA ASP A 326 9.71 -44.88 6.89
C ASP A 326 9.90 -43.39 6.53
N TYR A 327 10.42 -42.58 7.46
CA TYR A 327 10.70 -41.15 7.25
C TYR A 327 11.90 -40.65 8.06
N VAL A 328 12.31 -39.42 7.77
CA VAL A 328 13.23 -38.63 8.58
C VAL A 328 12.52 -37.35 9.05
N GLU A 329 12.58 -37.10 10.35
CA GLU A 329 12.09 -35.88 11.00
C GLU A 329 13.27 -34.93 11.20
N ILE A 330 13.04 -33.66 10.88
CA ILE A 330 14.03 -32.60 10.95
C ILE A 330 13.37 -31.44 11.68
N ILE A 331 13.92 -31.03 12.81
CA ILE A 331 13.49 -29.81 13.51
C ILE A 331 14.49 -28.72 13.13
N LEU A 332 13.99 -27.63 12.55
CA LEU A 332 14.74 -26.44 12.19
C LEU A 332 14.51 -25.38 13.27
N SER A 333 15.60 -24.92 13.87
CA SER A 333 15.58 -24.00 15.00
C SER A 333 16.48 -22.80 14.67
N GLY A 334 15.89 -21.61 14.73
CA GLY A 334 16.57 -20.32 14.66
C GLY A 334 16.13 -19.44 15.83
N GLU A 335 16.96 -18.48 16.23
CA GLU A 335 16.70 -17.66 17.42
C GLU A 335 15.46 -16.74 17.29
N GLU A 336 14.96 -16.53 16.06
CA GLU A 336 13.84 -15.62 15.73
C GLU A 336 12.64 -16.33 15.08
N GLN A 337 12.59 -17.66 15.19
CA GLN A 337 11.48 -18.47 14.68
C GLN A 337 11.07 -19.52 15.72
N PHE A 338 9.79 -19.89 15.73
CA PHE A 338 9.38 -21.13 16.41
C PHE A 338 10.01 -22.33 15.72
N ASP A 339 10.27 -23.39 16.48
CA ASP A 339 10.79 -24.64 15.92
C ASP A 339 9.85 -25.12 14.81
N GLU A 340 10.42 -25.28 13.61
CA GLU A 340 9.72 -25.79 12.44
C GLU A 340 10.04 -27.27 12.28
N GLN A 341 9.02 -28.11 12.24
CA GLN A 341 9.17 -29.54 12.04
C GLN A 341 8.94 -29.88 10.56
N VAL A 342 9.97 -30.46 9.93
CA VAL A 342 9.94 -30.98 8.56
C VAL A 342 10.05 -32.49 8.60
N ILE A 343 9.09 -33.19 8.01
CA ILE A 343 9.10 -34.65 7.86
C ILE A 343 9.29 -34.99 6.38
N LEU A 344 10.32 -35.77 6.05
CA LEU A 344 10.58 -36.25 4.69
C LEU A 344 10.44 -37.77 4.65
N TYR A 345 9.46 -38.27 3.88
CA TYR A 345 9.18 -39.69 3.73
C TYR A 345 10.03 -40.32 2.61
N PHE A 346 10.37 -41.62 2.74
CA PHE A 346 11.20 -42.32 1.74
C PHE A 346 10.49 -42.59 0.41
N ASP A 347 9.17 -42.35 0.35
CA ASP A 347 8.38 -42.40 -0.88
C ASP A 347 8.34 -41.08 -1.66
N GLY A 348 8.94 -40.00 -1.11
CA GLY A 348 9.03 -38.68 -1.71
C GLY A 348 8.02 -37.66 -1.19
N THR A 349 7.08 -38.04 -0.32
CA THR A 349 6.14 -37.10 0.31
C THR A 349 6.80 -36.28 1.45
N LYS A 350 6.19 -35.15 1.83
CA LYS A 350 6.72 -34.25 2.87
C LYS A 350 5.61 -33.55 3.67
N GLU A 351 5.89 -33.23 4.93
CA GLU A 351 5.03 -32.46 5.85
C GLU A 351 5.86 -31.38 6.55
N ILE A 352 5.26 -30.21 6.80
CA ILE A 352 5.89 -29.06 7.45
C ILE A 352 4.88 -28.42 8.41
N GLN A 353 5.27 -28.15 9.66
CA GLN A 353 4.42 -27.51 10.67
C GLN A 353 5.21 -26.71 11.72
N GLN A 354 4.59 -25.67 12.28
CA GLN A 354 5.15 -24.78 13.32
C GLN A 354 4.56 -25.12 14.70
N LEU A 355 5.37 -25.09 15.78
CA LEU A 355 4.96 -25.58 17.12
C LEU A 355 4.73 -24.41 18.12
N THR A 356 3.56 -24.34 18.81
CA THR A 356 3.22 -23.34 19.85
C THR A 356 2.41 -23.92 21.05
N ASP A 357 2.54 -23.31 22.25
CA ASP A 357 1.89 -23.74 23.53
C ASP A 357 0.94 -22.63 24.09
N VAL A 358 -0.40 -22.80 24.15
CA VAL A 358 -1.35 -21.85 24.82
C VAL A 358 -2.63 -22.55 25.37
N ALA A 359 -3.21 -22.03 26.48
CA ALA A 359 -4.56 -22.42 26.99
C ALA A 359 -5.36 -21.24 27.64
N ASP A 360 -6.55 -20.97 27.06
CA ASP A 360 -7.88 -20.44 27.48
C ASP A 360 -8.08 -19.32 28.54
N ILE A 361 -8.83 -18.22 28.18
CA ILE A 361 -9.98 -17.58 28.93
C ILE A 361 -10.93 -16.76 27.99
N GLU A 362 -12.27 -16.88 28.15
CA GLU A 362 -13.39 -16.21 27.44
C GLU A 362 -13.89 -14.85 28.03
N VAL A 363 -14.43 -13.93 27.19
CA VAL A 363 -15.25 -12.74 27.58
C VAL A 363 -16.45 -12.49 26.61
N GLU A 364 -17.66 -12.21 27.16
CA GLU A 364 -18.95 -11.91 26.46
C GLU A 364 -19.12 -10.42 26.06
N TYR A 365 -19.70 -10.13 24.87
CA TYR A 365 -20.03 -8.76 24.39
C TYR A 365 -21.42 -8.66 23.67
N PRO A 366 -22.01 -7.46 23.52
CA PRO A 366 -23.45 -7.25 23.30
C PRO A 366 -23.87 -7.00 21.84
N SER A 367 -25.15 -7.29 21.56
CA SER A 367 -25.98 -7.00 20.37
C SER A 367 -26.24 -8.22 19.46
N GLY A 368 -27.52 -8.60 19.33
CA GLY A 368 -27.96 -9.74 18.53
C GLY A 368 -28.08 -9.44 17.03
N GLU A 369 -27.39 -8.40 16.56
CA GLU A 369 -27.31 -8.02 15.15
C GLU A 369 -26.29 -8.93 14.47
N ARG A 370 -26.68 -9.53 13.33
CA ARG A 370 -25.84 -10.52 12.64
C ARG A 370 -25.13 -9.87 11.48
N LEU A 371 -24.01 -10.46 11.05
CA LEU A 371 -23.32 -9.95 9.87
C LEU A 371 -24.23 -10.07 8.64
N ASP A 372 -24.28 -9.00 7.85
CA ASP A 372 -24.77 -9.07 6.47
C ASP A 372 -23.68 -9.69 5.58
N GLU A 373 -23.71 -11.01 5.43
CA GLU A 373 -22.73 -11.79 4.66
C GLU A 373 -22.54 -11.27 3.21
N SER A 374 -23.54 -10.59 2.64
CA SER A 374 -23.45 -10.05 1.27
C SER A 374 -22.54 -8.82 1.13
N ARG A 375 -22.19 -8.18 2.25
CA ARG A 375 -21.35 -6.98 2.28
C ARG A 375 -19.95 -7.24 2.87
N VAL A 376 -19.69 -8.44 3.36
CA VAL A 376 -18.41 -8.79 4.00
C VAL A 376 -17.31 -8.85 2.96
N ILE A 377 -16.23 -8.11 3.19
CA ILE A 377 -14.99 -8.21 2.41
C ILE A 377 -14.17 -9.35 3.02
N THR A 378 -14.45 -10.58 2.60
CA THR A 378 -13.94 -11.81 3.24
C THR A 378 -12.41 -11.88 3.27
N GLU A 379 -11.74 -11.40 2.22
CA GLU A 379 -10.25 -11.42 2.14
C GLU A 379 -9.59 -10.40 3.08
N GLN A 380 -10.35 -9.45 3.63
CA GLN A 380 -9.90 -8.41 4.56
C GLN A 380 -10.70 -8.47 5.87
N SER A 381 -11.16 -9.66 6.23
CA SER A 381 -11.86 -9.95 7.49
C SER A 381 -11.14 -11.12 8.16
N PHE A 382 -10.69 -10.92 9.40
CA PHE A 382 -9.72 -11.81 10.04
C PHE A 382 -10.22 -12.26 11.42
N ASP A 383 -10.06 -13.54 11.71
CA ASP A 383 -10.09 -14.02 13.08
C ASP A 383 -8.80 -13.56 13.77
N VAL A 384 -8.95 -12.77 14.84
CA VAL A 384 -7.84 -12.10 15.52
C VAL A 384 -8.05 -12.15 17.03
N GLU A 385 -6.98 -12.41 17.77
CA GLU A 385 -6.95 -12.18 19.21
C GLU A 385 -6.59 -10.72 19.48
N LEU A 386 -7.54 -9.98 20.05
CA LEU A 386 -7.46 -8.52 20.16
C LEU A 386 -7.71 -8.07 21.61
N ASN A 387 -6.62 -7.82 22.35
CA ASN A 387 -6.61 -7.26 23.71
C ASN A 387 -7.69 -7.90 24.62
N ASP A 388 -8.46 -7.08 25.32
CA ASP A 388 -9.56 -7.51 26.21
C ASP A 388 -10.80 -8.08 25.48
N TRP A 389 -10.80 -8.09 24.13
CA TRP A 389 -11.86 -8.70 23.33
C TRP A 389 -11.68 -10.22 23.17
N GLY A 390 -10.46 -10.72 23.32
CA GLY A 390 -10.07 -12.11 23.08
C GLY A 390 -10.15 -12.48 21.61
N GLU A 391 -10.43 -13.75 21.30
CA GLU A 391 -10.67 -14.20 19.92
C GLU A 391 -11.96 -13.58 19.37
N VAL A 392 -11.84 -12.71 18.37
CA VAL A 392 -12.92 -12.03 17.66
C VAL A 392 -12.67 -12.07 16.16
N GLN A 393 -13.73 -11.91 15.37
CA GLN A 393 -13.61 -11.67 13.95
C GLN A 393 -13.64 -10.16 13.70
N PHE A 394 -12.55 -9.58 13.20
CA PHE A 394 -12.57 -8.25 12.59
C PHE A 394 -13.17 -8.37 11.19
N VAL A 395 -14.17 -7.54 10.87
CA VAL A 395 -14.89 -7.63 9.60
C VAL A 395 -14.88 -6.27 8.91
N SER A 396 -14.41 -6.27 7.66
CA SER A 396 -14.49 -5.13 6.76
C SER A 396 -15.77 -5.19 5.92
N TYR A 397 -16.51 -4.08 5.84
CA TYR A 397 -17.81 -3.98 5.18
C TYR A 397 -17.80 -3.07 3.96
N LEU A 398 -18.26 -3.60 2.82
CA LEU A 398 -18.56 -2.81 1.63
C LEU A 398 -19.60 -1.72 1.95
N PRO A 399 -19.52 -0.53 1.31
CA PRO A 399 -20.55 0.50 1.40
C PRO A 399 -21.95 -0.03 1.07
N THR A 400 -23.02 0.56 1.62
CA THR A 400 -24.40 0.25 1.21
C THR A 400 -24.74 0.80 -0.17
N TYR A 401 -24.02 1.85 -0.59
CA TYR A 401 -24.28 2.66 -1.79
C TYR A 401 -25.64 3.38 -1.75
N GLU A 402 -26.22 3.56 -0.56
CA GLU A 402 -27.40 4.42 -0.37
C GLU A 402 -27.01 5.90 -0.31
N THR A 403 -25.76 6.19 0.07
CA THR A 403 -25.17 7.53 0.15
C THR A 403 -24.09 7.68 -0.93
N LEU A 404 -24.00 8.86 -1.53
CA LEU A 404 -22.96 9.15 -2.53
C LEU A 404 -21.58 9.15 -1.84
N TRP A 405 -20.63 8.42 -2.44
CA TRP A 405 -19.27 8.23 -1.92
C TRP A 405 -19.24 7.75 -0.46
N GLU A 406 -20.15 6.84 -0.11
CA GLU A 406 -20.14 6.18 1.19
C GLU A 406 -18.83 5.42 1.42
N ASP A 407 -18.28 5.60 2.62
CA ASP A 407 -17.00 5.03 3.02
C ASP A 407 -17.14 3.59 3.55
N VAL A 408 -16.02 2.85 3.55
CA VAL A 408 -15.91 1.50 4.11
C VAL A 408 -16.13 1.51 5.62
N SER A 409 -16.82 0.50 6.16
CA SER A 409 -17.08 0.35 7.59
C SER A 409 -16.40 -0.89 8.19
N PHE A 410 -16.16 -0.90 9.50
CA PHE A 410 -15.51 -2.03 10.19
C PHE A 410 -16.25 -2.41 11.48
N VAL A 411 -16.30 -3.71 11.78
CA VAL A 411 -16.93 -4.23 13.01
C VAL A 411 -16.11 -5.36 13.64
N LEU A 412 -16.33 -5.63 14.93
CA LEU A 412 -15.94 -6.91 15.56
C LEU A 412 -17.17 -7.81 15.68
N ALA A 413 -16.99 -9.10 15.44
CA ALA A 413 -18.03 -10.11 15.56
C ALA A 413 -17.58 -11.37 16.31
N LYS A 414 -18.53 -12.04 16.97
CA LYS A 414 -18.40 -13.39 17.55
C LYS A 414 -19.61 -14.21 17.12
N ASP A 415 -19.40 -15.44 16.64
CA ASP A 415 -20.47 -16.36 16.20
C ASP A 415 -21.47 -15.71 15.22
N ASN A 416 -20.96 -14.92 14.26
CA ASN A 416 -21.76 -14.19 13.29
C ASN A 416 -22.72 -13.15 13.94
N GLN A 417 -22.38 -12.65 15.13
CA GLN A 417 -23.04 -11.52 15.81
C GLN A 417 -22.06 -10.36 15.96
N ILE A 418 -22.49 -9.17 15.59
CA ILE A 418 -21.72 -7.94 15.74
C ILE A 418 -21.70 -7.54 17.21
N ILE A 419 -20.49 -7.38 17.74
CA ILE A 419 -20.25 -7.03 19.14
C ILE A 419 -19.61 -5.64 19.31
N TYR A 420 -19.10 -5.03 18.23
CA TYR A 420 -18.51 -3.69 18.24
C TYR A 420 -18.54 -3.05 16.85
N TYR A 421 -18.76 -1.73 16.79
CA TYR A 421 -18.65 -0.91 15.58
C TYR A 421 -17.46 0.05 15.73
N PHE A 422 -16.57 0.08 14.74
CA PHE A 422 -15.49 1.06 14.71
C PHE A 422 -16.06 2.46 14.40
N PRO A 423 -15.42 3.53 14.92
CA PRO A 423 -15.84 4.90 14.64
C PRO A 423 -15.75 5.24 13.15
N GLU A 424 -16.69 6.07 12.68
CA GLU A 424 -16.69 6.63 11.32
C GLU A 424 -15.60 7.72 11.19
N CYS A 425 -14.87 7.71 10.08
CA CYS A 425 -13.77 8.66 9.84
C CYS A 425 -14.24 10.02 9.32
N TYR A 426 -15.36 10.05 8.59
CA TYR A 426 -15.91 11.24 7.94
C TYR A 426 -17.34 11.51 8.39
N GLU A 427 -17.79 12.76 8.28
CA GLU A 427 -19.13 13.15 8.69
C GLU A 427 -20.19 12.42 7.82
N ASN A 428 -21.14 11.74 8.45
CA ASN A 428 -22.16 10.91 7.80
C ASN A 428 -21.59 9.71 6.99
N ASN A 429 -20.38 9.23 7.31
CA ASN A 429 -19.72 8.12 6.61
C ASN A 429 -19.60 8.33 5.09
N SER A 430 -19.35 9.56 4.64
CA SER A 430 -19.19 9.92 3.23
C SER A 430 -17.90 10.69 3.00
N THR A 431 -17.19 10.36 1.92
CA THR A 431 -15.95 11.05 1.51
C THR A 431 -16.19 12.26 0.60
N GLU A 432 -17.46 12.62 0.35
CA GLU A 432 -17.86 13.68 -0.60
C GLU A 432 -17.24 15.05 -0.27
N ASN A 433 -17.18 15.43 1.00
CA ASN A 433 -16.73 16.75 1.42
C ASN A 433 -15.21 16.85 1.65
N ASP A 434 -14.50 15.72 1.62
CA ASP A 434 -13.09 15.62 2.05
C ASP A 434 -12.12 15.36 0.87
N SER A 435 -12.62 15.33 -0.37
CA SER A 435 -11.82 15.15 -1.60
C SER A 435 -10.97 13.87 -1.64
N VAL A 436 -11.34 12.84 -0.88
CA VAL A 436 -10.60 11.56 -0.75
C VAL A 436 -10.86 10.62 -1.94
N GLY A 437 -12.04 10.72 -2.56
CA GLY A 437 -12.43 9.91 -3.72
C GLY A 437 -13.35 8.74 -3.38
N MET A 438 -13.70 7.95 -4.40
CA MET A 438 -14.63 6.83 -4.29
C MET A 438 -13.92 5.56 -3.80
N PHE A 439 -14.51 4.86 -2.83
CA PHE A 439 -13.97 3.60 -2.31
C PHE A 439 -13.75 2.56 -3.43
N ASP A 440 -12.54 2.00 -3.52
CA ASP A 440 -12.17 0.93 -4.45
C ASP A 440 -12.03 -0.41 -3.73
N SER A 441 -11.12 -0.48 -2.75
CA SER A 441 -10.77 -1.72 -2.06
C SER A 441 -10.12 -1.47 -0.69
N VAL A 442 -10.18 -2.47 0.19
CA VAL A 442 -9.31 -2.53 1.37
C VAL A 442 -8.06 -3.32 0.97
N GLU A 443 -6.89 -2.69 1.04
CA GLU A 443 -5.62 -3.30 0.60
C GLU A 443 -5.00 -4.18 1.68
N ALA A 444 -5.03 -3.72 2.93
CA ALA A 444 -4.47 -4.46 4.05
C ALA A 444 -5.12 -4.05 5.37
N VAL A 445 -5.23 -4.99 6.29
CA VAL A 445 -5.55 -4.77 7.70
C VAL A 445 -4.42 -5.34 8.55
N GLY A 446 -3.91 -4.55 9.50
CA GLY A 446 -2.87 -4.91 10.44
C GLY A 446 -3.32 -4.72 11.88
N PHE A 447 -2.79 -5.54 12.78
CA PHE A 447 -3.06 -5.50 14.22
C PHE A 447 -1.73 -5.40 14.97
N GLN A 448 -1.31 -4.18 15.32
CA GLN A 448 0.02 -3.87 15.88
C GLN A 448 -0.15 -2.87 17.02
N ASP A 449 0.64 -3.01 18.08
CA ASP A 449 0.78 -1.98 19.14
C ASP A 449 1.70 -0.89 18.59
N ILE A 450 1.13 0.26 18.22
CA ILE A 450 1.90 1.35 17.61
C ILE A 450 2.29 2.45 18.58
N ASP A 451 1.62 2.57 19.73
CA ASP A 451 1.91 3.59 20.75
C ASP A 451 2.65 3.03 21.98
N GLY A 452 2.98 1.74 21.96
CA GLY A 452 3.78 1.05 22.96
C GLY A 452 3.03 0.85 24.28
N ASP A 453 1.70 0.94 24.29
CA ASP A 453 0.88 0.77 25.47
C ASP A 453 0.63 -0.70 25.85
N GLY A 454 1.05 -1.63 24.97
CA GLY A 454 0.92 -3.07 25.12
C GLY A 454 -0.38 -3.63 24.54
N ALA A 455 -1.24 -2.81 23.94
CA ALA A 455 -2.49 -3.18 23.31
C ALA A 455 -2.37 -3.09 21.77
N LYS A 456 -2.92 -4.06 21.05
CA LYS A 456 -2.96 -4.02 19.58
C LYS A 456 -3.94 -2.94 19.10
N ASP A 457 -3.46 -2.06 18.25
CA ASP A 457 -4.22 -1.12 17.44
C ASP A 457 -4.60 -1.75 16.11
N VAL A 458 -5.59 -1.18 15.41
CA VAL A 458 -5.98 -1.62 14.07
C VAL A 458 -5.52 -0.58 13.04
N ILE A 459 -4.74 -1.02 12.07
CA ILE A 459 -4.26 -0.21 10.95
C ILE A 459 -4.89 -0.75 9.68
N VAL A 460 -5.53 0.11 8.89
CA VAL A 460 -6.15 -0.27 7.61
C VAL A 460 -5.58 0.60 6.50
N ILE A 461 -5.17 -0.03 5.40
CA ILE A 461 -4.79 0.65 4.15
C ILE A 461 -5.97 0.51 3.20
N ILE A 462 -6.51 1.65 2.76
CA ILE A 462 -7.71 1.73 1.94
C ILE A 462 -7.34 2.40 0.62
N ASN A 463 -7.85 1.85 -0.46
CA ASN A 463 -7.66 2.36 -1.80
C ASN A 463 -8.89 3.14 -2.26
N TYR A 464 -8.67 4.38 -2.72
CA TYR A 464 -9.71 5.26 -3.26
C TYR A 464 -9.38 5.69 -4.69
N VAL A 465 -10.40 5.86 -5.51
CA VAL A 465 -10.26 6.37 -6.87
C VAL A 465 -10.67 7.84 -6.90
N THR A 466 -9.72 8.70 -7.28
CA THR A 466 -9.86 10.16 -7.18
C THR A 466 -10.26 10.85 -8.49
N GLY A 467 -10.39 10.08 -9.58
CA GLY A 467 -10.75 10.65 -10.87
C GLY A 467 -11.05 9.61 -11.93
N ALA A 468 -10.92 10.02 -13.19
CA ALA A 468 -11.53 9.32 -14.29
C ALA A 468 -10.56 9.19 -15.48
N GLY A 469 -10.37 7.96 -16.00
CA GLY A 469 -9.37 7.56 -17.01
C GLY A 469 -8.10 6.92 -16.40
N PRO A 470 -7.24 6.18 -17.14
CA PRO A 470 -6.38 5.12 -16.58
C PRO A 470 -5.54 5.46 -15.35
N GLN A 471 -5.04 6.69 -15.22
CA GLN A 471 -4.28 7.16 -14.06
C GLN A 471 -5.16 7.72 -12.94
N GLY A 472 -6.28 8.38 -13.27
CA GLY A 472 -7.32 8.73 -12.29
C GLY A 472 -8.09 7.50 -11.79
N MET A 473 -8.03 6.39 -12.55
CA MET A 473 -8.47 5.05 -12.18
C MET A 473 -7.41 4.24 -11.43
N MET A 474 -6.20 4.75 -11.23
CA MET A 474 -5.23 4.08 -10.36
C MET A 474 -5.67 4.33 -8.92
N PRO A 475 -5.97 3.28 -8.15
CA PRO A 475 -6.36 3.44 -6.76
C PRO A 475 -5.23 4.11 -5.98
N ARG A 476 -5.61 5.09 -5.15
CA ARG A 476 -4.73 5.85 -4.27
C ARG A 476 -4.83 5.34 -2.84
N LYS A 477 -3.69 5.11 -2.20
CA LYS A 477 -3.64 4.61 -0.83
C LYS A 477 -3.96 5.70 0.18
N THR A 478 -4.74 5.35 1.19
CA THR A 478 -4.98 6.14 2.40
C THR A 478 -4.82 5.23 3.62
N ILE A 479 -4.34 5.80 4.72
CA ILE A 479 -4.08 5.11 5.98
C ILE A 479 -5.20 5.41 6.96
N ARG A 480 -5.70 4.40 7.67
CA ARG A 480 -6.65 4.55 8.79
C ARG A 480 -6.13 3.82 10.02
N ILE A 481 -6.00 4.53 11.14
CA ILE A 481 -5.45 3.98 12.38
C ILE A 481 -6.48 4.12 13.49
N PHE A 482 -6.76 3.01 14.15
CA PHE A 482 -7.65 2.90 15.29
C PHE A 482 -6.84 2.44 16.51
N SER A 483 -6.51 3.36 17.42
CA SER A 483 -5.82 2.98 18.64
C SER A 483 -6.77 2.37 19.66
N SER A 484 -6.34 1.33 20.35
CA SER A 484 -7.10 0.69 21.42
C SER A 484 -7.21 1.63 22.62
N GLN A 485 -8.42 1.89 23.10
CA GLN A 485 -8.65 2.66 24.33
C GLN A 485 -9.85 2.10 25.07
N ASP A 486 -9.68 1.78 26.37
CA ASP A 486 -10.74 1.45 27.33
C ASP A 486 -12.01 0.80 26.71
N ASN A 487 -11.98 -0.51 26.45
CA ASN A 487 -13.08 -1.27 25.85
C ASN A 487 -13.57 -0.75 24.48
N GLY A 488 -12.70 -0.12 23.68
CA GLY A 488 -13.03 0.43 22.35
C GLY A 488 -11.81 0.87 21.55
N PHE A 489 -12.05 1.70 20.53
CA PHE A 489 -11.03 2.23 19.64
C PHE A 489 -11.28 3.70 19.28
N VAL A 490 -10.20 4.45 19.04
CA VAL A 490 -10.21 5.87 18.65
C VAL A 490 -9.40 6.09 17.38
N ILE A 491 -9.90 6.93 16.47
CA ILE A 491 -9.19 7.28 15.23
C ILE A 491 -8.05 8.24 15.52
N GLN A 492 -6.86 7.95 14.99
CA GLN A 492 -5.67 8.79 15.12
C GLN A 492 -5.50 9.76 13.95
N HIS A 493 -6.34 10.79 13.88
CA HIS A 493 -6.31 11.78 12.78
C HIS A 493 -4.94 12.47 12.61
N ASP A 494 -4.34 12.96 13.71
CA ASP A 494 -3.05 13.66 13.64
C ASP A 494 -1.93 12.75 13.12
N LEU A 495 -1.94 11.47 13.51
CA LEU A 495 -0.94 10.50 13.05
C LEU A 495 -1.16 10.10 11.59
N MET A 496 -2.42 9.95 11.18
CA MET A 496 -2.78 9.70 9.78
C MET A 496 -2.27 10.84 8.89
N ASP A 497 -2.52 12.09 9.26
CA ASP A 497 -2.04 13.26 8.51
C ASP A 497 -0.50 13.29 8.44
N GLU A 498 0.19 13.03 9.56
CA GLU A 498 1.65 13.00 9.58
C GLU A 498 2.24 11.89 8.68
N LEU A 499 1.66 10.69 8.70
CA LEU A 499 2.09 9.59 7.83
C LEU A 499 1.82 9.90 6.35
N MET A 500 0.64 10.45 6.03
CA MET A 500 0.28 10.81 4.65
C MET A 500 1.14 11.95 4.10
N GLU A 501 1.57 12.91 4.94
CA GLU A 501 2.48 13.99 4.51
C GLU A 501 3.92 13.52 4.27
N ASN A 502 4.38 12.48 4.97
CA ASN A 502 5.80 12.11 5.03
C ASN A 502 6.15 10.77 4.37
N MET A 503 5.19 9.88 4.16
CA MET A 503 5.38 8.63 3.43
C MET A 503 5.05 8.83 1.95
N LYS A 504 5.86 8.22 1.07
CA LYS A 504 5.46 8.11 -0.34
C LYS A 504 4.43 7.01 -0.48
N GLU A 505 3.45 7.23 -1.33
CA GLU A 505 2.34 6.31 -1.55
C GLU A 505 2.76 4.86 -1.87
N ASP A 506 3.74 4.67 -2.75
CA ASP A 506 4.27 3.34 -3.12
C ASP A 506 4.94 2.62 -1.93
N ASP A 507 5.39 3.37 -0.92
CA ASP A 507 6.08 2.87 0.26
C ASP A 507 5.10 2.63 1.44
N ILE A 508 3.81 3.00 1.30
CA ILE A 508 2.79 2.79 2.33
C ILE A 508 2.49 1.29 2.44
N SER A 509 2.86 0.73 3.59
CA SER A 509 2.58 -0.64 4.03
C SER A 509 2.48 -0.66 5.56
N ILE A 510 1.79 -1.65 6.13
CA ILE A 510 1.64 -1.79 7.59
C ILE A 510 3.01 -1.76 8.32
N PRO A 511 4.06 -2.49 7.87
CA PRO A 511 5.38 -2.42 8.50
C PRO A 511 6.03 -1.02 8.39
N ALA A 512 5.94 -0.37 7.23
CA ALA A 512 6.52 0.95 7.04
C ALA A 512 5.85 2.01 7.93
N ILE A 513 4.54 1.88 8.16
CA ILE A 513 3.81 2.71 9.13
C ILE A 513 4.37 2.47 10.54
N CYS A 514 4.50 1.20 10.97
CA CYS A 514 5.01 0.87 12.30
C CYS A 514 6.46 1.36 12.52
N ASP A 515 7.32 1.23 11.51
CA ASP A 515 8.71 1.71 11.54
C ASP A 515 8.77 3.24 11.65
N TYR A 516 7.89 3.95 10.91
CA TYR A 516 7.82 5.41 10.95
C TYR A 516 7.38 5.91 12.33
N VAL A 517 6.34 5.31 12.91
CA VAL A 517 5.85 5.64 14.26
C VAL A 517 6.94 5.39 15.31
N THR A 518 7.62 4.24 15.24
CA THR A 518 8.76 3.91 16.14
C THR A 518 9.91 4.92 16.02
N LEU A 519 10.16 5.46 14.82
CA LEU A 519 11.17 6.48 14.56
C LEU A 519 10.77 7.87 15.09
N MET A 520 9.47 8.22 15.05
CA MET A 520 8.95 9.46 15.64
C MET A 520 9.11 9.46 17.15
N GLU A 521 8.86 8.33 17.81
CA GLU A 521 8.90 8.20 19.27
C GLU A 521 10.32 8.22 19.88
N THR A 522 11.37 8.01 19.07
CA THR A 522 12.77 7.84 19.54
C THR A 522 13.70 9.06 19.35
N ASN A 523 13.18 10.24 18.99
CA ASN A 523 13.89 11.23 18.17
C ASN A 523 14.50 12.48 18.86
N GLU A 524 15.17 12.40 20.03
CA GLU A 524 15.93 13.57 20.57
C GLU A 524 17.38 13.65 20.07
N ILE A 525 18.13 12.54 20.05
CA ILE A 525 19.57 12.51 19.70
C ILE A 525 19.82 12.66 18.18
N TYR A 526 18.87 12.31 17.31
CA TYR A 526 19.04 12.43 15.86
C TYR A 526 18.89 13.85 15.34
N ASP A 527 18.14 14.69 16.04
CA ASP A 527 18.07 16.13 15.73
C ASP A 527 19.46 16.77 15.83
N GLY A 528 20.23 16.44 16.87
CA GLY A 528 21.60 16.94 17.02
C GLY A 528 22.51 16.44 15.90
N TYR A 529 22.45 15.15 15.53
CA TYR A 529 23.20 14.61 14.39
C TYR A 529 22.88 15.34 13.07
N ARG A 530 21.59 15.49 12.74
CA ARG A 530 21.12 16.16 11.52
C ARG A 530 21.56 17.61 11.47
N THR A 531 21.40 18.34 12.57
CA THR A 531 21.72 19.78 12.64
C THR A 531 23.23 20.01 12.50
N ILE A 532 24.06 19.19 13.17
CA ILE A 532 25.53 19.27 13.04
C ILE A 532 25.95 18.96 11.59
N TYR A 533 25.39 17.92 10.99
CA TYR A 533 25.66 17.55 9.60
C TYR A 533 25.34 18.69 8.62
N GLN A 534 24.12 19.25 8.69
CA GLN A 534 23.69 20.33 7.81
C GLN A 534 24.56 21.58 7.93
N GLN A 535 24.97 21.94 9.15
CA GLN A 535 25.72 23.17 9.39
C GLN A 535 27.21 23.07 9.03
N TYR A 536 27.83 21.89 9.17
CA TYR A 536 29.28 21.74 9.06
C TYR A 536 29.78 20.84 7.93
N PHE A 537 28.94 19.95 7.39
CA PHE A 537 29.39 18.87 6.49
C PHE A 537 28.63 18.79 5.16
N ALA A 538 27.40 19.28 5.10
CA ALA A 538 26.55 19.18 3.89
C ALA A 538 27.16 19.87 2.66
N ASP A 539 27.81 21.03 2.83
CA ASP A 539 28.45 21.77 1.73
C ASP A 539 29.79 21.15 1.27
N GLU A 540 30.35 20.22 2.05
CA GLU A 540 31.62 19.55 1.75
C GLU A 540 31.44 18.23 0.98
N GLY A 541 30.19 17.81 0.73
CA GLY A 541 29.86 16.56 0.04
C GLY A 541 30.15 15.31 0.87
N CYS A 542 30.14 15.43 2.20
CA CYS A 542 30.26 14.32 3.14
C CYS A 542 29.03 13.41 3.09
N ASP A 543 29.17 12.17 3.54
CA ASP A 543 28.07 11.21 3.67
C ASP A 543 27.29 11.44 4.98
N PHE A 544 26.05 10.96 5.05
CA PHE A 544 25.27 10.90 6.28
C PHE A 544 24.75 9.47 6.47
N MET A 545 25.62 8.58 6.96
CA MET A 545 25.27 7.17 7.18
C MET A 545 25.25 6.85 8.67
N ILE A 546 24.08 6.53 9.20
CA ILE A 546 23.94 6.12 10.60
C ILE A 546 24.46 4.68 10.75
N SER A 547 25.35 4.47 11.71
CA SER A 547 25.92 3.17 12.08
C SER A 547 25.78 2.99 13.59
N TYR A 548 25.55 1.76 14.03
CA TYR A 548 25.45 1.43 15.44
C TYR A 548 26.67 0.61 15.88
N GLY A 549 27.19 0.91 17.06
CA GLY A 549 28.23 0.11 17.71
C GLY A 549 27.65 -1.14 18.37
N ALA A 550 28.52 -2.10 18.74
CA ALA A 550 28.14 -3.33 19.43
C ALA A 550 27.49 -3.13 20.82
N ASN A 551 27.42 -1.90 21.30
CA ASN A 551 26.75 -1.50 22.54
C ASN A 551 25.45 -0.70 22.30
N GLY A 552 24.97 -0.64 21.06
CA GLY A 552 23.77 0.12 20.67
C GLY A 552 24.00 1.62 20.47
N ASN A 553 25.21 2.14 20.72
CA ASN A 553 25.48 3.57 20.52
C ASN A 553 25.47 3.90 19.03
N SER A 554 24.62 4.86 18.65
CA SER A 554 24.60 5.41 17.31
C SER A 554 25.83 6.28 17.04
N ARG A 555 26.19 6.38 15.76
CA ARG A 555 27.17 7.30 15.19
C ARG A 555 26.80 7.58 13.74
N VAL A 556 27.23 8.72 13.21
CA VAL A 556 27.07 9.08 11.80
C VAL A 556 28.44 9.03 11.13
N ILE A 557 28.60 8.17 10.13
CA ILE A 557 29.78 8.12 9.27
C ILE A 557 29.67 9.25 8.24
N LEU A 558 30.68 10.11 8.22
CA LEU A 558 30.75 11.31 7.39
C LEU A 558 31.67 11.14 6.17
N ASN A 559 32.67 10.27 6.28
CA ASN A 559 33.63 9.98 5.23
C ASN A 559 34.29 8.63 5.50
N GLU A 560 34.31 7.75 4.51
CA GLU A 560 35.00 6.48 4.59
C GLU A 560 35.73 6.18 3.27
N ASN A 561 37.03 5.94 3.35
CA ASN A 561 37.84 5.52 2.22
C ASN A 561 38.78 4.36 2.59
N GLU A 562 39.71 3.99 1.71
CA GLU A 562 40.63 2.87 1.95
C GLU A 562 41.60 3.11 3.13
N GLU A 563 41.87 4.36 3.51
CA GLU A 563 42.88 4.71 4.53
C GLU A 563 42.28 5.21 5.85
N ILE A 564 41.12 5.88 5.82
CA ILE A 564 40.53 6.53 6.99
C ILE A 564 39.00 6.39 7.03
N ILE A 565 38.46 6.56 8.24
CA ILE A 565 37.04 6.77 8.51
C ILE A 565 36.85 7.96 9.45
N GLU A 566 35.88 8.83 9.14
CA GLU A 566 35.47 9.95 9.96
C GLU A 566 34.01 9.79 10.36
N TYR A 567 33.71 9.96 11.64
CA TYR A 567 32.36 9.74 12.17
C TYR A 567 32.06 10.65 13.36
N LEU A 568 30.80 11.03 13.50
CA LEU A 568 30.24 11.79 14.60
C LEU A 568 29.53 10.84 15.56
N ALA A 569 29.75 10.95 16.86
CA ALA A 569 29.11 10.09 17.86
C ALA A 569 28.57 10.91 19.04
N TYR A 570 27.38 10.59 19.52
CA TYR A 570 26.83 11.13 20.75
C TYR A 570 27.66 10.66 21.95
N ASP A 571 27.95 11.60 22.86
CA ASP A 571 28.68 11.33 24.09
C ASP A 571 27.76 11.37 25.32
N ARG A 572 27.20 12.55 25.61
CA ARG A 572 26.35 12.80 26.79
C ARG A 572 25.67 14.16 26.72
N LEU A 573 24.81 14.45 27.71
CA LEU A 573 24.40 15.81 28.04
C LEU A 573 25.51 16.63 28.71
N SER A 574 25.52 17.94 28.44
CA SER A 574 26.41 18.93 29.06
C SER A 574 26.19 19.05 30.56
N GLU A 575 27.16 19.62 31.30
CA GLU A 575 27.09 19.78 32.77
C GLU A 575 25.84 20.56 33.23
N ASN A 576 25.31 21.46 32.38
CA ASN A 576 24.08 22.19 32.65
C ASN A 576 22.79 21.54 32.08
N GLU A 577 22.90 20.34 31.48
CA GLU A 577 21.82 19.56 30.85
C GLU A 577 21.06 20.26 29.72
N LYS A 578 21.61 21.36 29.17
CA LYS A 578 20.97 22.12 28.08
C LYS A 578 21.41 21.70 26.68
N CYS A 579 22.55 21.02 26.59
CA CYS A 579 23.13 20.64 25.32
C CYS A 579 23.43 19.15 25.27
N GLU A 580 23.15 18.53 24.14
CA GLU A 580 23.69 17.23 23.77
C GLU A 580 25.08 17.42 23.16
N LEU A 581 26.03 16.60 23.60
CA LEU A 581 27.42 16.67 23.16
C LEU A 581 27.73 15.56 22.16
N TYR A 582 28.31 15.94 21.03
CA TYR A 582 28.70 15.02 19.96
C TYR A 582 30.19 15.18 19.65
N VAL A 583 30.87 14.08 19.39
CA VAL A 583 32.32 14.06 19.15
C VAL A 583 32.59 13.61 17.73
N LEU A 584 33.39 14.40 17.01
CA LEU A 584 33.88 14.06 15.68
C LEU A 584 35.21 13.33 15.81
N TYR A 585 35.26 12.12 15.29
CA TYR A 585 36.40 11.24 15.31
C TYR A 585 36.96 11.01 13.91
N ARG A 586 38.26 10.72 13.85
CA ARG A 586 38.92 10.10 12.69
C ARG A 586 39.72 8.89 13.14
N SER A 587 39.56 7.76 12.46
CA SER A 587 40.41 6.58 12.65
C SER A 587 41.09 6.21 11.35
N LYS A 588 42.31 5.68 11.44
CA LYS A 588 42.96 5.00 10.30
C LYS A 588 42.40 3.60 10.18
N LYS A 589 42.31 3.12 8.95
CA LYS A 589 41.96 1.73 8.62
C LYS A 589 43.25 0.93 8.44
N ASN A 590 43.21 -0.29 8.94
CA ASN A 590 44.22 -1.31 8.72
C ASN A 590 44.17 -1.78 7.26
N ALA A 591 45.21 -2.48 6.80
CA ALA A 591 45.28 -2.99 5.42
C ALA A 591 44.17 -4.00 5.07
N ASP A 592 43.46 -4.54 6.06
CA ASP A 592 42.29 -5.41 5.92
C ASP A 592 40.95 -4.64 5.99
N GLY A 593 40.99 -3.31 6.08
CA GLY A 593 39.81 -2.45 6.20
C GLY A 593 39.27 -2.27 7.62
N SER A 594 39.79 -3.00 8.62
CA SER A 594 39.37 -2.86 10.01
C SER A 594 39.88 -1.56 10.64
N TRP A 595 39.20 -1.04 11.65
CA TRP A 595 39.61 0.13 12.40
C TRP A 595 39.15 0.05 13.86
N HIS A 596 39.77 0.81 14.75
CA HIS A 596 39.50 0.74 16.19
C HIS A 596 39.16 2.12 16.76
N ILE A 597 38.01 2.23 17.43
CA ILE A 597 37.56 3.46 18.12
C ILE A 597 38.59 3.95 19.14
N SER A 598 39.26 3.02 19.83
CA SER A 598 40.31 3.34 20.80
C SER A 598 41.54 4.02 20.20
N GLU A 599 41.72 3.93 18.88
CA GLU A 599 42.81 4.53 18.12
C GLU A 599 42.36 5.79 17.37
N ALA A 600 41.09 6.19 17.51
CA ALA A 600 40.54 7.35 16.85
C ALA A 600 41.04 8.66 17.49
N GLU A 601 41.43 9.62 16.64
CA GLU A 601 41.72 10.98 17.05
C GLU A 601 40.44 11.81 17.09
N ILE A 602 40.33 12.70 18.08
CA ILE A 602 39.23 13.68 18.16
C ILE A 602 39.58 14.84 17.25
N LEU A 603 38.70 15.14 16.31
CA LEU A 603 38.81 16.29 15.43
C LEU A 603 38.07 17.52 15.98
N ASP A 604 36.90 17.31 16.59
CA ASP A 604 36.13 18.34 17.28
C ASP A 604 35.11 17.74 18.25
N ILE A 605 34.52 18.58 19.09
CA ILE A 605 33.35 18.28 19.92
C ILE A 605 32.31 19.38 19.68
N PHE A 606 31.06 19.00 19.41
CA PHE A 606 29.94 19.90 19.17
C PHE A 606 28.98 19.87 20.36
N ALA A 607 28.36 21.01 20.65
CA ALA A 607 27.25 21.14 21.57
C ALA A 607 26.00 21.55 20.80
N TYR A 608 24.97 20.71 20.85
CA TYR A 608 23.65 20.97 20.27
C TYR A 608 22.69 21.39 21.39
N ASN A 609 22.15 22.60 21.33
CA ASN A 609 21.19 23.08 22.32
C ASN A 609 19.79 22.55 22.01
N VAL A 610 19.24 21.72 22.90
CA VAL A 610 17.96 21.03 22.66
C VAL A 610 16.80 22.02 22.52
N SER A 611 16.84 23.16 23.23
CA SER A 611 15.78 24.17 23.21
C SER A 611 15.89 25.15 22.04
N THR A 612 17.09 25.63 21.72
CA THR A 612 17.28 26.62 20.64
C THR A 612 17.59 26.00 19.29
N LYS A 613 17.88 24.69 19.27
CA LYS A 613 18.28 23.92 18.09
C LYS A 613 19.60 24.41 17.45
N ASP A 614 20.39 25.22 18.17
CA ASP A 614 21.69 25.73 17.71
C ASP A 614 22.84 24.77 17.97
N VAL A 615 23.84 24.76 17.08
CA VAL A 615 25.09 24.00 17.24
C VAL A 615 26.30 24.91 17.46
N VAL A 616 27.15 24.55 18.43
CA VAL A 616 28.43 25.21 18.72
C VAL A 616 29.58 24.21 18.67
N SER A 617 30.51 24.38 17.72
CA SER A 617 31.82 23.71 17.73
C SER A 617 32.66 24.18 18.91
N SER A 618 33.37 23.26 19.57
CA SER A 618 34.29 23.54 20.68
C SER A 618 35.69 23.93 20.20
N GLY A 619 36.13 23.42 19.04
CA GLY A 619 37.51 23.46 18.56
C GLY A 619 38.46 22.51 19.30
N LYS A 620 37.93 21.57 20.11
CA LYS A 620 38.74 20.65 20.91
C LYS A 620 39.16 19.44 20.10
N THR A 621 40.47 19.22 20.00
CA THR A 621 41.06 18.01 19.38
C THR A 621 41.46 16.93 20.39
N SER A 622 41.10 17.12 21.67
CA SER A 622 41.21 16.10 22.72
C SER A 622 40.34 16.47 23.91
N TRP A 623 40.01 15.50 24.77
CA TRP A 623 39.28 15.76 26.02
C TRP A 623 39.96 16.81 26.91
N SER A 624 41.29 16.83 26.94
CA SER A 624 42.11 17.77 27.71
C SER A 624 42.34 19.13 27.03
N ALA A 625 41.93 19.31 25.77
CA ALA A 625 42.09 20.59 25.08
C ALA A 625 41.11 21.63 25.64
N ASN A 626 41.53 22.90 25.62
CA ASN A 626 40.64 24.01 25.96
C ASN A 626 39.70 24.27 24.77
N GLY A 627 38.40 24.33 25.04
CA GLY A 627 37.41 24.78 24.06
C GLY A 627 37.40 26.30 23.93
N ASN A 628 36.59 26.82 23.00
CA ASN A 628 36.34 28.25 22.92
C ASN A 628 35.35 28.74 24.00
N GLU A 629 35.36 30.05 24.28
CA GLU A 629 34.54 30.67 25.32
C GLU A 629 33.03 30.42 25.10
N LYS A 630 32.57 30.47 23.85
CA LYS A 630 31.16 30.24 23.48
C LYS A 630 30.71 28.81 23.83
N TYR A 631 31.56 27.81 23.63
CA TYR A 631 31.27 26.43 24.00
C TYR A 631 31.08 26.27 25.51
N TYR A 632 31.95 26.88 26.33
CA TYR A 632 31.82 26.83 27.79
C TYR A 632 30.58 27.57 28.30
N GLU A 633 30.23 28.70 27.67
CA GLU A 633 29.02 29.45 28.02
C GLU A 633 27.73 28.63 27.80
N VAL A 634 27.63 27.90 26.68
CA VAL A 634 26.41 27.14 26.35
C VAL A 634 26.32 25.81 27.09
N THR A 635 27.45 25.15 27.35
CA THR A 635 27.50 23.81 27.99
C THR A 635 27.62 23.86 29.51
N GLY A 636 28.16 24.95 30.07
CA GLY A 636 28.44 25.06 31.50
C GLY A 636 29.68 24.29 31.97
N GLU A 637 30.43 23.67 31.06
CA GLU A 637 31.66 22.91 31.33
C GLU A 637 32.79 23.85 31.82
N LYS A 638 33.80 23.32 32.54
CA LYS A 638 34.89 24.12 33.16
C LYS A 638 36.30 23.67 32.80
#